data_AF-A0A8H4VVP5-F1
#
_entry.id   AF-A0A8H4VVP5-F1
#
_cell.length_a   1.000
_cell.length_b   1.000
_cell.length_c   1.000
_cell.angle_alpha   90.00
_cell.angle_beta   90.00
_cell.angle_gamma   90.00
#
_symmetry.space_group_name_H-M   'P 1'
#
loop_
_entity.id
_entity.type
_entity.pdbx_description
1 polymer ?
#
loop_
_entity_poly.entity_id
_entity_poly.type
_entity_poly.pdbx_seq_one_letter_code
_entity_poly.pdbx_strand_id
1 'polypeptide(L)'
;MSYPKNRVVPPSLRWTKQARKSNLKVGIRAEDPARIWERRAPLTPDAVYDLVSSGKAQVEVASSSKRIFSDTEYVKAGARIVPSLTDPDIIVGIKEPPISELTRPLTKKAKAPTHLMFSHTAKGQPYNMPLLSTFLTNNSQPDESYPRLVDYELLTDSRGKRTIGFGWYAGVAGVLESLASMAQSHLQLGVASPFLYTPRPHTLPNLSKLRASLREIGQTIATHGTPSELGPFIFGLTGTGQVAEGCLSMLQELPIQMVQVSELESLISGWRSSDVDLRKIYLVHAKPEDYLVRTDGGTYNRDRYYQSPQSYQSVFCDRIAPYLTLLLNGTGWSPSFPRLMTTTQLAIAQMKAQAHGGARCTNIGDISCDVEGGLEFMRQATTLSSPFYIERPANHPAHLPGVQIMSVDILPASIPHDASVHFSSKLAEYMRELVDYYNSTAYMNAFPVPLERATIAAEGQLRPKHQWLGRLVQEFRTMGKVVSSPAVAGGKTVDAGQTCAPERVEKKEKKEELVAKHEKPKEAGMLRKKRILMLGSGMVAGPAVDMIARSPDVELVIASDSSAELQQLSAPHYNVQIRIIDASKPNTYAPLIADSDVVMSLLPAAMHVDVAKLCIRYKKHLVTASYTSKQMQELDPEAKSSGVLLLNEIGLDPGIDHCSAMDMIHSLTKDGKIIESFTSFCGGLPCPEDSHVPLGYKFSWRPQGVLTAAMNEAKFLLNHRRIEVPGDRLLQSYFPSLPISPDLALEGLPNRNSYDYLKRYIPPGMKQRTFVRGTLRYPGFSSLMSSFRSLGLLNNHPKSKMELSSWEAFVVECMARLGSAGIGNRNRSGGAGGIRDALSDLIPKKDLDDLRVALEWLGLAKSDTMQTAAGASAMPPLPVGEHTPLDLFAYLLSQKLRYAKGERDMVVLAHEIITRSKSPSSSSSSSSDSGLWKTEVHTSTLISTATTTHDVGYPGERPASAMARTVGMPIAIAALLVAGSPSTLSQSAKKFKIGDFGLGVQIPTMRGLYRPILDSLRDVGIRMEEKTRVLLPRGVDRTVTVEDALVGAVEKPEGGGLGFGLGLTRGVPLHATSKNGNAWEPEADMGLDLDADRNWREEQARL
;
A
#
# COMPACT_ATOMS: atom_id res chain seq x y z
N MET A 1 -30.24 29.68 -8.80
CA MET A 1 -30.66 31.09 -8.61
C MET A 1 -29.40 31.94 -8.62
N SER A 2 -29.30 32.84 -9.59
CA SER A 2 -28.25 33.84 -9.71
C SER A 2 -28.20 34.71 -8.45
N TYR A 3 -26.99 35.06 -7.99
CA TYR A 3 -26.76 36.18 -7.08
C TYR A 3 -27.73 37.32 -7.41
N PRO A 4 -28.63 37.72 -6.49
CA PRO A 4 -29.39 38.94 -6.70
C PRO A 4 -28.38 40.08 -6.74
N LYS A 5 -28.15 40.63 -7.93
CA LYS A 5 -27.21 41.72 -8.24
C LYS A 5 -27.45 43.03 -7.47
N ASN A 6 -28.39 43.07 -6.51
CA ASN A 6 -28.88 44.31 -5.91
C ASN A 6 -28.82 44.40 -4.38
N ARG A 7 -28.07 43.54 -3.67
CA ARG A 7 -27.55 43.97 -2.36
C ARG A 7 -26.23 44.69 -2.60
N VAL A 8 -26.34 45.99 -2.90
CA VAL A 8 -25.21 46.92 -2.85
C VAL A 8 -24.68 46.87 -1.41
N VAL A 9 -23.58 46.14 -1.21
CA VAL A 9 -22.83 46.19 0.04
C VAL A 9 -22.27 47.61 0.12
N PRO A 10 -22.63 48.43 1.12
CA PRO A 10 -22.11 49.78 1.23
C PRO A 10 -20.57 49.73 1.26
N PRO A 11 -19.86 50.63 0.56
CA PRO A 11 -18.38 50.73 0.60
C PRO A 11 -17.79 50.99 1.99
N SER A 12 -18.63 51.07 3.03
CA SER A 12 -18.31 51.47 4.39
C SER A 12 -18.42 50.36 5.43
N LEU A 13 -18.38 49.07 5.06
CA LEU A 13 -18.06 48.00 6.02
C LEU A 13 -16.53 47.91 6.28
N ARG A 14 -15.89 49.07 6.47
CA ARG A 14 -14.75 49.13 7.40
C ARG A 14 -15.34 48.76 8.75
N TRP A 15 -14.96 47.61 9.31
CA TRP A 15 -15.14 47.21 10.71
C TRP A 15 -16.08 48.15 11.45
N THR A 16 -17.41 47.95 11.31
CA THR A 16 -18.36 48.88 11.92
C THR A 16 -18.02 48.98 13.41
N LYS A 17 -17.96 50.19 13.95
CA LYS A 17 -17.67 50.43 15.38
C LYS A 17 -18.57 49.59 16.33
N GLN A 18 -19.70 49.06 15.82
CA GLN A 18 -20.58 48.13 16.52
C GLN A 18 -20.03 46.70 16.67
N ALA A 19 -19.38 46.11 15.65
CA ALA A 19 -18.78 44.77 15.78
C ALA A 19 -17.61 44.73 16.77
N ARG A 20 -16.99 45.89 17.07
CA ARG A 20 -15.99 46.06 18.15
C ARG A 20 -16.55 45.88 19.57
N LYS A 21 -17.87 45.80 19.76
CA LYS A 21 -18.47 45.69 21.11
C LYS A 21 -18.75 44.25 21.58
N SER A 22 -18.81 43.25 20.69
CA SER A 22 -19.01 41.86 21.10
C SER A 22 -17.68 41.17 21.39
N ASN A 23 -17.61 40.50 22.55
CA ASN A 23 -16.49 39.64 22.94
C ASN A 23 -16.60 38.21 22.37
N LEU A 24 -17.72 37.86 21.74
CA LEU A 24 -17.99 36.50 21.26
C LEU A 24 -17.30 36.23 19.91
N LYS A 25 -16.55 35.13 19.82
CA LYS A 25 -15.87 34.68 18.60
C LYS A 25 -16.44 33.36 18.07
N VAL A 26 -16.83 33.35 16.80
CA VAL A 26 -17.21 32.16 16.03
C VAL A 26 -16.07 31.82 15.07
N GLY A 27 -15.56 30.60 15.15
CA GLY A 27 -14.51 30.08 14.27
C GLY A 27 -15.06 29.08 13.25
N ILE A 28 -14.86 29.34 11.96
CA ILE A 28 -15.07 28.36 10.88
C ILE A 28 -13.76 27.63 10.61
N ARG A 29 -13.73 26.32 10.86
CA ARG A 29 -12.52 25.50 10.70
C ARG A 29 -12.18 25.28 9.22
N ALA A 30 -10.90 25.07 8.93
CA ALA A 30 -10.46 24.55 7.65
C ALA A 30 -10.91 23.09 7.49
N GLU A 31 -11.24 22.69 6.28
CA GLU A 31 -11.60 21.31 5.98
C GLU A 31 -10.37 20.41 6.16
N ASP A 32 -10.55 19.20 6.70
CA ASP A 32 -9.48 18.23 6.89
C ASP A 32 -8.71 17.97 5.58
N PRO A 33 -7.37 18.17 5.54
CA PRO A 33 -6.56 17.95 4.35
C PRO A 33 -6.70 16.54 3.76
N ALA A 34 -6.90 15.50 4.60
CA ALA A 34 -7.04 14.12 4.16
C ALA A 34 -8.37 13.88 3.40
N ARG A 35 -9.40 14.69 3.63
CA ARG A 35 -10.70 14.60 2.95
C ARG A 35 -10.71 15.43 1.68
N ILE A 36 -10.04 14.94 0.63
CA ILE A 36 -9.78 15.69 -0.61
C ILE A 36 -11.03 16.23 -1.31
N TRP A 37 -12.16 15.51 -1.20
CA TRP A 37 -13.43 15.92 -1.82
C TRP A 37 -14.30 16.80 -0.93
N GLU A 38 -13.98 16.93 0.36
CA GLU A 38 -14.75 17.80 1.26
C GLU A 38 -14.41 19.26 1.00
N ARG A 39 -15.32 19.94 0.31
CA ARG A 39 -15.24 21.35 -0.05
C ARG A 39 -16.40 22.16 0.52
N ARG A 40 -17.33 21.51 1.21
CA ARG A 40 -18.54 22.16 1.75
C ARG A 40 -18.18 22.99 2.97
N ALA A 41 -18.90 24.09 3.14
CA ALA A 41 -18.76 24.98 4.28
C ALA A 41 -19.97 24.88 5.21
N PRO A 42 -19.78 24.91 6.55
CA PRO A 42 -20.90 24.91 7.50
C PRO A 42 -21.69 26.22 7.47
N LEU A 43 -21.01 27.34 7.22
CA LEU A 43 -21.60 28.67 7.06
C LEU A 43 -21.13 29.29 5.75
N THR A 44 -22.08 29.78 4.97
CA THR A 44 -21.83 30.55 3.73
C THR A 44 -21.36 31.98 4.05
N PRO A 45 -20.74 32.68 3.08
CA PRO A 45 -20.47 34.11 3.21
C PRO A 45 -21.70 34.95 3.59
N ASP A 46 -22.89 34.62 3.06
CA ASP A 46 -24.13 35.33 3.41
C ASP A 46 -24.51 35.14 4.89
N ALA A 47 -24.44 33.90 5.40
CA ALA A 47 -24.70 33.63 6.82
C ALA A 47 -23.66 34.30 7.74
N VAL A 48 -22.40 34.37 7.29
CA VAL A 48 -21.34 35.10 7.99
C VAL A 48 -21.62 36.60 8.02
N TYR A 49 -22.07 37.18 6.90
CA TYR A 49 -22.46 38.59 6.84
C TYR A 49 -23.59 38.89 7.81
N ASP A 50 -24.62 38.05 7.88
CA ASP A 50 -25.73 38.23 8.82
C ASP A 50 -25.26 38.16 10.29
N LEU A 51 -24.34 37.23 10.61
CA LEU A 51 -23.75 37.13 11.95
C LEU A 51 -22.92 38.37 12.32
N VAL A 52 -22.03 38.82 11.42
CA VAL A 52 -21.14 39.96 11.67
C VAL A 52 -21.93 41.27 11.72
N SER A 53 -22.86 41.48 10.79
CA SER A 53 -23.68 42.69 10.71
C SER A 53 -24.66 42.85 11.87
N SER A 54 -25.06 41.75 12.52
CA SER A 54 -25.84 41.80 13.77
C SER A 54 -25.09 42.47 14.93
N GLY A 55 -23.76 42.58 14.85
CA GLY A 55 -22.90 43.10 15.91
C GLY A 55 -22.75 42.18 17.12
N LYS A 56 -23.33 40.98 17.09
CA LYS A 56 -23.35 40.03 18.21
C LYS A 56 -22.18 39.06 18.23
N ALA A 57 -21.46 38.87 17.12
CA ALA A 57 -20.30 37.98 17.07
C ALA A 57 -19.23 38.47 16.09
N GLN A 58 -17.98 38.16 16.39
CA GLN A 58 -16.87 38.24 15.44
C GLN A 58 -16.68 36.87 14.79
N VAL A 59 -16.43 36.83 13.47
CA VAL A 59 -16.23 35.58 12.75
C VAL A 59 -14.77 35.48 12.27
N GLU A 60 -14.09 34.41 12.69
CA GLU A 60 -12.79 34.00 12.18
C GLU A 60 -12.96 32.80 11.24
N VAL A 61 -12.28 32.82 10.11
CA VAL A 61 -12.30 31.72 9.15
C VAL A 61 -10.87 31.24 8.95
N ALA A 62 -10.63 29.97 9.25
CA ALA A 62 -9.36 29.35 8.91
C ALA A 62 -9.25 29.22 7.39
N SER A 63 -8.17 29.77 6.83
CA SER A 63 -7.89 29.80 5.39
C SER A 63 -7.89 28.39 4.80
N SER A 64 -8.54 28.22 3.65
CA SER A 64 -8.63 26.95 2.95
C SER A 64 -8.70 27.21 1.45
N SER A 65 -7.73 26.67 0.71
CA SER A 65 -7.73 26.73 -0.76
C SER A 65 -8.71 25.74 -1.41
N LYS A 66 -9.30 24.83 -0.61
CA LYS A 66 -10.18 23.75 -1.08
C LYS A 66 -11.66 24.12 -1.02
N ARG A 67 -12.05 24.89 -0.01
CA ARG A 67 -13.43 25.29 0.27
C ARG A 67 -14.09 25.90 -0.96
N ILE A 68 -15.38 25.62 -1.14
CA ILE A 68 -16.15 26.10 -2.29
C ILE A 68 -16.30 27.63 -2.33
N PHE A 69 -16.28 28.30 -1.16
CA PHE A 69 -16.27 29.75 -1.04
C PHE A 69 -14.87 30.23 -0.72
N SER A 70 -14.42 31.24 -1.45
CA SER A 70 -13.08 31.81 -1.31
C SER A 70 -12.91 32.63 -0.03
N ASP A 71 -11.68 32.74 0.45
CA ASP A 71 -11.32 33.64 1.55
C ASP A 71 -11.74 35.09 1.26
N THR A 72 -11.68 35.51 -0.01
CA THR A 72 -12.11 36.86 -0.44
C THR A 72 -13.60 37.08 -0.23
N GLU A 73 -14.45 36.07 -0.46
CA GLU A 73 -15.89 36.18 -0.20
C GLU A 73 -16.18 36.31 1.30
N TYR A 74 -15.47 35.57 2.15
CA TYR A 74 -15.60 35.71 3.61
C TYR A 74 -15.09 37.06 4.12
N VAL A 75 -14.01 37.61 3.56
CA VAL A 75 -13.55 38.97 3.88
C VAL A 75 -14.61 40.00 3.53
N LYS A 76 -15.24 39.88 2.35
CA LYS A 76 -16.34 40.77 1.92
C LYS A 76 -17.56 40.66 2.84
N ALA A 77 -17.82 39.47 3.38
CA ALA A 77 -18.86 39.25 4.40
C ALA A 77 -18.50 39.82 5.78
N GLY A 78 -17.28 40.33 5.99
CA GLY A 78 -16.82 40.93 7.24
C GLY A 78 -16.09 39.98 8.19
N ALA A 79 -15.77 38.75 7.77
CA ALA A 79 -14.97 37.83 8.56
C ALA A 79 -13.47 38.12 8.48
N ARG A 80 -12.74 37.66 9.49
CA ARG A 80 -11.27 37.70 9.56
C ARG A 80 -10.69 36.36 9.12
N ILE A 81 -9.86 36.37 8.09
CA ILE A 81 -9.14 35.16 7.66
C ILE A 81 -7.92 34.95 8.55
N VAL A 82 -7.72 33.72 9.00
CA VAL A 82 -6.60 33.33 9.87
C VAL A 82 -5.95 32.03 9.36
N PRO A 83 -4.64 31.81 9.56
CA PRO A 83 -4.02 30.51 9.25
C PRO A 83 -4.57 29.37 10.11
N SER A 84 -4.91 29.67 11.36
CA SER A 84 -5.56 28.77 12.31
C SER A 84 -6.45 29.56 13.27
N LEU A 85 -7.51 28.91 13.77
CA LEU A 85 -8.43 29.54 14.71
C LEU A 85 -7.72 29.84 16.04
N THR A 86 -7.96 31.02 16.61
CA THR A 86 -7.32 31.43 17.88
C THR A 86 -8.38 31.71 18.94
N ASP A 87 -8.56 30.74 19.84
CA ASP A 87 -9.45 30.84 21.01
C ASP A 87 -10.90 31.28 20.69
N PRO A 88 -11.59 30.63 19.72
CA PRO A 88 -13.01 30.88 19.46
C PRO A 88 -13.88 30.31 20.58
N ASP A 89 -15.06 30.89 20.80
CA ASP A 89 -16.04 30.40 21.78
C ASP A 89 -17.00 29.37 21.16
N ILE A 90 -17.19 29.47 19.84
CA ILE A 90 -17.99 28.52 19.03
C ILE A 90 -17.14 28.10 17.84
N ILE A 91 -16.98 26.80 17.61
CA ILE A 91 -16.26 26.22 16.47
C ILE A 91 -17.24 25.44 15.60
N VAL A 92 -17.27 25.75 14.31
CA VAL A 92 -18.11 25.05 13.33
C VAL A 92 -17.25 24.42 12.23
N GLY A 93 -17.60 23.19 11.84
CA GLY A 93 -17.00 22.47 10.72
C GLY A 93 -17.97 21.41 10.20
N ILE A 94 -17.93 21.07 8.91
CA ILE A 94 -18.83 20.02 8.38
C ILE A 94 -18.47 18.66 8.96
N LYS A 95 -17.19 18.26 8.88
CA LYS A 95 -16.66 17.01 9.39
C LYS A 95 -15.78 17.21 10.63
N GLU A 96 -15.60 16.12 11.36
CA GLU A 96 -14.70 15.99 12.49
C GLU A 96 -13.27 16.52 12.20
N PRO A 97 -12.62 17.17 13.18
CA PRO A 97 -11.23 17.57 13.05
C PRO A 97 -10.26 16.40 13.25
N PRO A 98 -9.06 16.47 12.64
CA PRO A 98 -7.94 15.64 13.06
C PRO A 98 -7.76 15.74 14.57
N ILE A 99 -7.58 14.60 15.24
CA ILE A 99 -7.44 14.53 16.70
C ILE A 99 -6.26 15.38 17.19
N SER A 100 -5.21 15.51 16.38
CA SER A 100 -4.04 16.36 16.67
C SER A 100 -4.36 17.85 16.76
N GLU A 101 -5.46 18.32 16.16
CA GLU A 101 -5.94 19.70 16.29
C GLU A 101 -6.72 19.93 17.61
N LEU A 102 -7.03 18.87 18.36
CA LEU A 102 -7.75 18.91 19.63
C LEU A 102 -6.80 18.75 20.82
N THR A 103 -6.05 19.80 21.19
CA THR A 103 -5.09 19.76 22.32
C THR A 103 -5.77 19.92 23.69
N ARG A 104 -5.50 19.06 24.67
CA ARG A 104 -5.95 19.23 26.08
C ARG A 104 -4.96 20.04 26.92
N PRO A 105 -5.40 20.93 27.84
CA PRO A 105 -6.75 21.49 27.94
C PRO A 105 -6.96 22.49 26.80
N LEU A 106 -8.13 22.47 26.19
CA LEU A 106 -8.41 23.22 24.94
C LEU A 106 -8.42 24.74 25.13
N THR A 107 -8.43 25.26 26.35
CA THR A 107 -8.35 26.72 26.59
C THR A 107 -7.74 27.07 27.96
N LYS A 108 -7.22 28.30 28.08
CA LYS A 108 -6.96 28.98 29.37
C LYS A 108 -8.15 29.84 29.82
N LYS A 109 -9.31 29.75 29.13
CA LYS A 109 -10.53 30.51 29.45
C LYS A 109 -11.29 29.83 30.58
N ALA A 110 -12.09 30.61 31.30
CA ALA A 110 -13.02 30.09 32.30
C ALA A 110 -14.09 29.15 31.68
N LYS A 111 -14.37 29.26 30.37
CA LYS A 111 -15.37 28.44 29.66
C LYS A 111 -14.80 27.93 28.34
N ALA A 112 -14.84 26.61 28.14
CA ALA A 112 -14.39 25.96 26.91
C ALA A 112 -15.35 26.18 25.72
N PRO A 113 -14.88 26.01 24.46
CA PRO A 113 -15.69 26.24 23.27
C PRO A 113 -16.81 25.22 23.07
N THR A 114 -17.86 25.63 22.37
CA THR A 114 -18.84 24.71 21.79
C THR A 114 -18.43 24.32 20.37
N HIS A 115 -18.27 23.02 20.12
CA HIS A 115 -17.97 22.45 18.81
C HIS A 115 -19.24 21.91 18.17
N LEU A 116 -19.49 22.29 16.91
CA LEU A 116 -20.59 21.76 16.10
C LEU A 116 -20.02 21.10 14.84
N MET A 117 -20.36 19.82 14.61
CA MET A 117 -19.89 19.02 13.46
C MET A 117 -20.76 17.77 13.26
N PHE A 118 -20.62 17.09 12.12
CA PHE A 118 -20.99 15.67 12.04
C PHE A 118 -19.89 14.84 12.71
N SER A 119 -20.04 14.56 14.01
CA SER A 119 -19.01 13.82 14.75
C SER A 119 -19.10 12.31 14.54
N HIS A 120 -20.28 11.80 14.15
CA HIS A 120 -20.59 10.36 14.00
C HIS A 120 -20.34 9.52 15.27
N THR A 121 -20.10 10.17 16.41
CA THR A 121 -19.83 9.56 17.71
C THR A 121 -21.10 8.96 18.32
N ALA A 122 -22.28 9.51 17.98
CA ALA A 122 -23.56 9.03 18.47
C ALA A 122 -23.87 7.58 18.09
N LYS A 123 -23.21 7.03 17.06
CA LYS A 123 -23.38 5.64 16.61
C LYS A 123 -22.52 4.64 17.37
N GLY A 124 -21.62 5.09 18.24
CA GLY A 124 -20.77 4.20 19.06
C GLY A 124 -19.74 3.41 18.25
N GLN A 125 -19.37 3.86 17.05
CA GLN A 125 -18.40 3.15 16.24
C GLN A 125 -16.98 3.33 16.81
N PRO A 126 -16.15 2.25 16.90
CA PRO A 126 -14.85 2.28 17.58
C PRO A 126 -13.93 3.42 17.10
N TYR A 127 -13.84 3.66 15.80
CA TYR A 127 -12.97 4.69 15.22
C TYR A 127 -13.33 6.13 15.63
N ASN A 128 -14.55 6.39 16.12
CA ASN A 128 -14.98 7.71 16.61
C ASN A 128 -14.79 7.89 18.11
N MET A 129 -14.52 6.82 18.87
CA MET A 129 -14.31 6.90 20.31
C MET A 129 -13.07 7.72 20.70
N PRO A 130 -11.95 7.71 19.94
CA PRO A 130 -10.83 8.61 20.19
C PRO A 130 -11.25 10.09 20.18
N LEU A 131 -12.02 10.52 19.18
CA LEU A 131 -12.56 11.88 19.09
C LEU A 131 -13.44 12.19 20.31
N LEU A 132 -14.44 11.34 20.61
CA LEU A 132 -15.34 11.55 21.75
C LEU A 132 -14.57 11.62 23.08
N SER A 133 -13.51 10.83 23.23
CA SER A 133 -12.70 10.81 24.44
C SER A 133 -12.10 12.18 24.76
N THR A 134 -11.81 13.02 23.76
CA THR A 134 -11.23 14.38 23.91
C THR A 134 -12.20 15.37 24.54
N PHE A 135 -13.51 15.10 24.47
CA PHE A 135 -14.57 15.91 25.09
C PHE A 135 -14.94 15.42 26.50
N LEU A 136 -14.28 14.38 27.00
CA LEU A 136 -14.59 13.75 28.28
C LEU A 136 -13.42 13.82 29.27
N THR A 137 -13.71 14.13 30.52
CA THR A 137 -12.74 14.08 31.61
C THR A 137 -12.53 12.64 32.11
N ASN A 138 -11.49 12.42 32.91
CA ASN A 138 -11.29 11.18 33.66
C ASN A 138 -11.93 11.24 35.06
N ASN A 139 -12.41 12.41 35.48
CA ASN A 139 -13.03 12.62 36.79
C ASN A 139 -14.55 12.44 36.71
N SER A 140 -15.17 12.03 37.82
CA SER A 140 -16.63 11.89 37.89
C SER A 140 -17.38 13.23 38.06
N GLN A 141 -16.65 14.32 38.32
CA GLN A 141 -17.23 15.64 38.50
C GLN A 141 -17.23 16.42 37.16
N PRO A 142 -18.24 17.27 36.91
CA PRO A 142 -18.23 18.19 35.77
C PRO A 142 -17.01 19.12 35.79
N ASP A 143 -16.42 19.35 34.63
CA ASP A 143 -15.26 20.21 34.42
C ASP A 143 -15.52 21.16 33.24
N GLU A 144 -15.83 22.43 33.55
CA GLU A 144 -16.17 23.46 32.56
C GLU A 144 -15.01 23.82 31.61
N SER A 145 -13.79 23.34 31.88
CA SER A 145 -12.65 23.47 30.98
C SER A 145 -12.69 22.51 29.77
N TYR A 146 -13.62 21.54 29.78
CA TYR A 146 -13.83 20.63 28.65
C TYR A 146 -14.90 21.18 27.69
N PRO A 147 -14.63 21.13 26.37
CA PRO A 147 -15.54 21.65 25.35
C PRO A 147 -16.87 20.90 25.31
N ARG A 148 -17.87 21.56 24.74
CA ARG A 148 -19.16 20.95 24.40
C ARG A 148 -19.12 20.39 22.98
N LEU A 149 -19.62 19.17 22.78
CA LEU A 149 -19.77 18.53 21.46
C LEU A 149 -21.25 18.45 21.07
N VAL A 150 -21.62 19.15 19.99
CA VAL A 150 -22.95 19.10 19.38
C VAL A 150 -22.84 18.39 18.03
N ASP A 151 -23.61 17.32 17.84
CA ASP A 151 -23.65 16.57 16.58
C ASP A 151 -24.83 17.04 15.71
N TYR A 152 -24.53 17.50 14.50
CA TYR A 152 -25.54 17.93 13.52
C TYR A 152 -26.56 16.83 13.19
N GLU A 153 -26.18 15.55 13.29
CA GLU A 153 -27.08 14.41 13.00
C GLU A 153 -28.25 14.33 14.00
N LEU A 154 -28.10 14.90 15.20
CA LEU A 154 -29.08 14.85 16.28
C LEU A 154 -29.98 16.11 16.37
N LEU A 155 -29.79 17.09 15.49
CA LEU A 155 -30.62 18.29 15.44
C LEU A 155 -32.00 17.96 14.87
N THR A 156 -33.01 18.13 15.74
CA THR A 156 -34.41 17.76 15.47
C THR A 156 -35.37 18.89 15.84
N ASP A 157 -36.52 18.94 15.17
CA ASP A 157 -37.64 19.83 15.52
C ASP A 157 -38.35 19.33 16.80
N SER A 158 -39.40 20.03 17.25
CA SER A 158 -40.18 19.65 18.42
C SER A 158 -40.89 18.29 18.30
N ARG A 159 -41.04 17.75 17.08
CA ARG A 159 -41.63 16.44 16.79
C ARG A 159 -40.58 15.34 16.61
N GLY A 160 -39.31 15.64 16.84
CA GLY A 160 -38.20 14.70 16.67
C GLY A 160 -37.75 14.49 15.22
N LYS A 161 -38.27 15.27 14.26
CA LYS A 161 -37.84 15.18 12.85
C LYS A 161 -36.49 15.88 12.67
N ARG A 162 -35.52 15.20 12.07
CA ARG A 162 -34.21 15.78 11.75
C ARG A 162 -34.34 16.99 10.82
N THR A 163 -33.70 18.10 11.18
CA THR A 163 -33.82 19.39 10.49
C THR A 163 -32.62 19.72 9.60
N ILE A 164 -31.45 19.15 9.91
CA ILE A 164 -30.20 19.40 9.21
C ILE A 164 -29.62 18.09 8.65
N GLY A 165 -29.39 18.05 7.34
CA GLY A 165 -28.77 16.90 6.68
C GLY A 165 -28.58 17.13 5.18
N PHE A 166 -27.89 16.19 4.54
CA PHE A 166 -27.55 16.27 3.11
C PHE A 166 -28.30 15.25 2.25
N GLY A 167 -29.29 14.54 2.80
CA GLY A 167 -29.95 13.41 2.12
C GLY A 167 -30.50 13.75 0.73
N TRP A 168 -31.14 14.91 0.58
CA TRP A 168 -31.66 15.35 -0.72
C TRP A 168 -30.55 15.54 -1.76
N TYR A 169 -29.44 16.16 -1.38
CA TYR A 169 -28.28 16.33 -2.26
C TYR A 169 -27.57 15.02 -2.56
N ALA A 170 -27.59 14.05 -1.63
CA ALA A 170 -27.09 12.70 -1.89
C ALA A 170 -27.92 12.01 -2.98
N GLY A 171 -29.25 12.14 -2.93
CA GLY A 171 -30.14 11.64 -3.99
C GLY A 171 -29.86 12.28 -5.35
N VAL A 172 -29.77 13.61 -5.39
CA VAL A 172 -29.48 14.38 -6.61
C VAL A 172 -28.14 14.00 -7.24
N ALA A 173 -27.06 14.00 -6.46
CA ALA A 173 -25.74 13.59 -6.93
C ALA A 173 -25.70 12.10 -7.29
N GLY A 174 -26.40 11.27 -6.51
CA GLY A 174 -26.50 9.84 -6.70
C GLY A 174 -27.14 9.45 -8.03
N VAL A 175 -28.20 10.14 -8.47
CA VAL A 175 -28.78 9.93 -9.80
C VAL A 175 -27.74 10.16 -10.89
N LEU A 176 -27.06 11.30 -10.87
CA LEU A 176 -26.09 11.65 -11.91
C LEU A 176 -24.90 10.68 -11.95
N GLU A 177 -24.33 10.32 -10.80
CA GLU A 177 -23.24 9.33 -10.73
C GLU A 177 -23.71 7.94 -11.19
N SER A 178 -24.94 7.55 -10.85
CA SER A 178 -25.52 6.26 -11.29
C SER A 178 -25.76 6.21 -12.79
N LEU A 179 -26.24 7.30 -13.38
CA LEU A 179 -26.47 7.41 -14.82
C LEU A 179 -25.14 7.38 -15.60
N ALA A 180 -24.11 8.09 -15.11
CA ALA A 180 -22.78 8.05 -15.69
C ALA A 180 -22.15 6.66 -15.58
N SER A 181 -22.27 6.01 -14.42
CA SER A 181 -21.88 4.61 -14.20
C SER A 181 -22.57 3.69 -15.20
N MET A 182 -23.91 3.67 -15.23
CA MET A 182 -24.70 2.84 -16.14
C MET A 182 -24.32 3.05 -17.61
N ALA A 183 -24.08 4.30 -18.04
CA ALA A 183 -23.66 4.58 -19.41
C ALA A 183 -22.32 3.91 -19.77
N GLN A 184 -21.36 3.88 -18.83
CA GLN A 184 -20.11 3.16 -19.02
C GLN A 184 -20.31 1.63 -19.09
N SER A 185 -21.24 1.09 -18.30
CA SER A 185 -21.62 -0.33 -18.38
C SER A 185 -22.20 -0.65 -19.76
N HIS A 186 -23.09 0.19 -20.30
CA HIS A 186 -23.61 0.01 -21.65
C HIS A 186 -22.52 0.08 -22.74
N LEU A 187 -21.54 0.97 -22.59
CA LEU A 187 -20.40 1.03 -23.52
C LEU A 187 -19.57 -0.26 -23.52
N GLN A 188 -19.42 -0.95 -22.38
CA GLN A 188 -18.76 -2.25 -22.33
C GLN A 188 -19.51 -3.34 -23.11
N LEU A 189 -20.82 -3.17 -23.30
CA LEU A 189 -21.66 -4.00 -24.15
C LEU A 189 -21.65 -3.57 -25.62
N GLY A 190 -20.86 -2.54 -25.98
CA GLY A 190 -20.78 -1.99 -27.32
C GLY A 190 -21.93 -1.05 -27.68
N VAL A 191 -22.73 -0.59 -26.70
CA VAL A 191 -23.90 0.28 -26.94
C VAL A 191 -23.69 1.66 -26.31
N ALA A 192 -23.69 2.70 -27.13
CA ALA A 192 -23.66 4.08 -26.64
C ALA A 192 -25.09 4.54 -26.28
N SER A 193 -25.43 4.55 -24.99
CA SER A 193 -26.69 5.13 -24.53
C SER A 193 -26.61 6.68 -24.46
N PRO A 194 -27.74 7.39 -24.56
CA PRO A 194 -27.78 8.86 -24.42
C PRO A 194 -27.15 9.39 -23.11
N PHE A 195 -27.12 8.54 -22.08
CA PHE A 195 -26.50 8.84 -20.79
C PHE A 195 -24.98 8.92 -20.81
N LEU A 196 -24.30 8.56 -21.90
CA LEU A 196 -22.85 8.73 -22.03
C LEU A 196 -22.39 10.17 -21.80
N TYR A 197 -23.27 11.13 -22.11
CA TYR A 197 -23.02 12.56 -21.94
C TYR A 197 -23.45 13.08 -20.56
N THR A 198 -23.87 12.21 -19.63
CA THR A 198 -24.26 12.64 -18.28
C THR A 198 -23.06 13.22 -17.56
N PRO A 199 -23.10 14.50 -17.14
CA PRO A 199 -22.00 15.09 -16.41
C PRO A 199 -21.91 14.44 -15.03
N ARG A 200 -20.71 14.03 -14.63
CA ARG A 200 -20.46 13.72 -13.21
C ARG A 200 -20.66 15.00 -12.40
N PRO A 201 -21.29 14.96 -11.20
CA PRO A 201 -21.76 16.15 -10.52
C PRO A 201 -20.69 17.23 -10.27
N HIS A 202 -19.45 16.83 -9.98
CA HIS A 202 -18.36 17.74 -9.66
C HIS A 202 -17.79 18.49 -10.88
N THR A 203 -18.20 18.13 -12.11
CA THR A 203 -17.70 18.75 -13.35
C THR A 203 -18.39 20.06 -13.68
N LEU A 204 -19.58 20.31 -13.11
CA LEU A 204 -20.34 21.55 -13.31
C LEU A 204 -20.47 22.33 -11.98
N PRO A 205 -20.50 23.67 -12.04
CA PRO A 205 -20.30 24.51 -10.85
C PRO A 205 -21.49 24.54 -9.88
N ASN A 206 -22.70 24.22 -10.35
CA ASN A 206 -23.92 24.26 -9.53
C ASN A 206 -25.02 23.38 -10.11
N LEU A 207 -26.03 23.12 -9.28
CA LEU A 207 -27.18 22.28 -9.58
C LEU A 207 -27.99 22.77 -10.79
N SER A 208 -28.09 24.09 -11.02
CA SER A 208 -28.82 24.62 -12.17
C SER A 208 -28.19 24.20 -13.50
N LYS A 209 -26.85 24.15 -13.57
CA LYS A 209 -26.12 23.67 -14.76
C LYS A 209 -26.23 22.16 -14.93
N LEU A 210 -26.18 21.39 -13.85
CA LEU A 210 -26.39 19.93 -13.88
C LEU A 210 -27.79 19.58 -14.42
N ARG A 211 -28.84 20.26 -13.94
CA ARG A 211 -30.21 20.09 -14.43
C ARG A 211 -30.36 20.42 -15.92
N ALA A 212 -29.75 21.52 -16.36
CA ALA A 212 -29.80 21.90 -17.77
C ALA A 212 -29.18 20.83 -18.67
N SER A 213 -28.02 20.29 -18.28
CA SER A 213 -27.36 19.21 -19.03
C SER A 213 -28.17 17.92 -19.04
N LEU A 214 -28.76 17.52 -17.91
CA LEU A 214 -29.63 16.33 -17.89
C LEU A 214 -30.90 16.52 -18.73
N ARG A 215 -31.44 17.74 -18.80
CA ARG A 215 -32.58 18.08 -19.66
C ARG A 215 -32.26 17.96 -21.14
N GLU A 216 -31.06 18.34 -21.57
CA GLU A 216 -30.61 18.14 -22.96
C GLU A 216 -30.54 16.65 -23.33
N ILE A 217 -30.08 15.80 -22.41
CA ILE A 217 -30.15 14.34 -22.56
C ILE A 217 -31.60 13.88 -22.64
N GLY A 218 -32.47 14.41 -21.77
CA GLY A 218 -33.91 14.12 -21.79
C GLY A 218 -34.58 14.48 -23.12
N GLN A 219 -34.24 15.62 -23.71
CA GLN A 219 -34.72 16.05 -25.03
C GLN A 219 -34.22 15.12 -26.15
N THR A 220 -32.96 14.69 -26.06
CA THR A 220 -32.39 13.72 -27.01
C THR A 220 -33.17 12.40 -26.97
N ILE A 221 -33.49 11.89 -25.77
CA ILE A 221 -34.30 10.68 -25.59
C ILE A 221 -35.72 10.89 -26.11
N ALA A 222 -36.36 12.02 -25.79
CA ALA A 222 -37.72 12.32 -26.26
C ALA A 222 -37.82 12.40 -27.80
N THR A 223 -36.73 12.80 -28.47
CA THR A 223 -36.68 12.97 -29.92
C THR A 223 -36.27 11.68 -30.64
N HIS A 224 -35.23 11.00 -30.15
CA HIS A 224 -34.56 9.90 -30.87
C HIS A 224 -34.75 8.53 -30.23
N GLY A 225 -35.25 8.47 -28.99
CA GLY A 225 -35.41 7.23 -28.24
C GLY A 225 -34.12 6.71 -27.59
N THR A 226 -34.26 5.65 -26.79
CA THR A 226 -33.15 4.86 -26.25
C THR A 226 -32.78 3.71 -27.21
N PRO A 227 -31.53 3.20 -27.16
CA PRO A 227 -31.11 2.08 -28.01
C PRO A 227 -31.98 0.83 -27.83
N SER A 228 -32.47 0.28 -28.93
CA SER A 228 -33.39 -0.87 -28.92
C SER A 228 -32.71 -2.15 -28.40
N GLU A 229 -31.39 -2.28 -28.56
CA GLU A 229 -30.58 -3.41 -28.12
C GLU A 229 -30.63 -3.62 -26.60
N LEU A 230 -30.83 -2.54 -25.85
CA LEU A 230 -30.95 -2.55 -24.39
C LEU A 230 -32.41 -2.74 -23.92
N GLY A 231 -33.37 -2.68 -24.85
CA GLY A 231 -34.81 -2.66 -24.58
C GLY A 231 -35.27 -1.41 -23.82
N PRO A 232 -36.51 -1.40 -23.33
CA PRO A 232 -37.05 -0.29 -22.56
C PRO A 232 -36.25 -0.02 -21.29
N PHE A 233 -35.95 1.25 -21.04
CA PHE A 233 -35.25 1.69 -19.84
C PHE A 233 -36.23 1.77 -18.68
N ILE A 234 -36.00 0.92 -17.67
CA ILE A 234 -36.81 0.88 -16.45
C ILE A 234 -35.91 1.20 -15.26
N PHE A 235 -36.16 2.33 -14.60
CA PHE A 235 -35.45 2.73 -13.39
C PHE A 235 -36.30 2.36 -12.18
N GLY A 236 -35.68 1.73 -11.19
CA GLY A 236 -36.31 1.45 -9.90
C GLY A 236 -35.73 2.37 -8.84
N LEU A 237 -36.58 3.04 -8.07
CA LEU A 237 -36.19 3.87 -6.93
C LEU A 237 -36.78 3.27 -5.65
N THR A 238 -35.96 3.07 -4.63
CA THR A 238 -36.44 2.66 -3.29
C THR A 238 -36.36 3.81 -2.28
N GLY A 239 -37.13 3.68 -1.20
CA GLY A 239 -37.13 4.60 -0.08
C GLY A 239 -38.10 5.77 -0.25
N THR A 240 -38.48 6.41 0.87
CA THR A 240 -39.46 7.51 0.90
C THR A 240 -38.93 8.75 1.63
N GLY A 241 -37.62 8.78 1.88
CA GLY A 241 -36.95 9.86 2.58
C GLY A 241 -36.38 10.93 1.65
N GLN A 242 -35.58 11.84 2.24
CA GLN A 242 -34.95 12.95 1.51
C GLN A 242 -34.10 12.50 0.31
N VAL A 243 -33.45 11.34 0.41
CA VAL A 243 -32.66 10.77 -0.70
C VAL A 243 -33.56 10.47 -1.90
N ALA A 244 -34.67 9.77 -1.69
CA ALA A 244 -35.61 9.44 -2.75
C ALA A 244 -36.23 10.70 -3.38
N GLU A 245 -36.60 11.70 -2.56
CA GLU A 245 -37.06 13.01 -3.05
C GLU A 245 -36.01 13.73 -3.91
N GLY A 246 -34.73 13.63 -3.52
CA GLY A 246 -33.61 14.13 -4.33
C GLY A 246 -33.50 13.42 -5.67
N CYS A 247 -33.64 12.10 -5.67
CA CYS A 247 -33.64 11.30 -6.89
C CYS A 247 -34.79 11.69 -7.83
N LEU A 248 -36.02 11.71 -7.32
CA LEU A 248 -37.21 12.11 -8.07
C LEU A 248 -37.04 13.51 -8.67
N SER A 249 -36.52 14.44 -7.88
CA SER A 249 -36.31 15.81 -8.32
C SER A 249 -35.26 15.95 -9.43
N MET A 250 -34.26 15.08 -9.49
CA MET A 250 -33.29 15.08 -10.59
C MET A 250 -33.84 14.33 -11.81
N LEU A 251 -34.49 13.19 -11.61
CA LEU A 251 -35.07 12.37 -12.68
C LEU A 251 -36.17 13.09 -13.48
N GLN A 252 -36.87 14.07 -12.88
CA GLN A 252 -37.88 14.86 -13.58
C GLN A 252 -37.36 15.63 -14.82
N GLU A 253 -36.03 15.80 -14.95
CA GLU A 253 -35.43 16.43 -16.14
C GLU A 253 -35.39 15.48 -17.35
N LEU A 254 -35.73 14.19 -17.17
CA LEU A 254 -35.83 13.17 -18.22
C LEU A 254 -37.31 12.93 -18.61
N PRO A 255 -37.61 12.34 -19.78
CA PRO A 255 -38.97 11.99 -20.20
C PRO A 255 -39.51 10.78 -19.42
N ILE A 256 -39.73 10.96 -18.11
CA ILE A 256 -40.16 9.92 -17.19
C ILE A 256 -41.65 9.59 -17.38
N GLN A 257 -41.96 8.30 -17.42
CA GLN A 257 -43.31 7.76 -17.22
C GLN A 257 -43.32 6.93 -15.94
N MET A 258 -44.11 7.36 -14.95
CA MET A 258 -44.31 6.60 -13.71
C MET A 258 -45.13 5.33 -14.00
N VAL A 259 -44.71 4.21 -13.41
CA VAL A 259 -45.39 2.90 -13.54
C VAL A 259 -45.47 2.19 -12.19
N GLN A 260 -46.46 1.31 -12.03
CA GLN A 260 -46.62 0.44 -10.88
C GLN A 260 -45.83 -0.86 -11.04
N VAL A 261 -45.56 -1.54 -9.92
CA VAL A 261 -44.88 -2.84 -9.92
C VAL A 261 -45.60 -3.88 -10.78
N SER A 262 -46.93 -3.85 -10.81
CA SER A 262 -47.77 -4.76 -11.62
C SER A 262 -47.61 -4.57 -13.13
N GLU A 263 -47.07 -3.44 -13.58
CA GLU A 263 -46.90 -3.12 -15.01
C GLU A 263 -45.51 -3.52 -15.54
N LEU A 264 -44.57 -3.89 -14.68
CA LEU A 264 -43.17 -4.15 -15.08
C LEU A 264 -43.04 -5.31 -16.06
N GLU A 265 -43.80 -6.39 -15.86
CA GLU A 265 -43.74 -7.57 -16.72
C GLU A 265 -44.34 -7.30 -18.11
N SER A 266 -45.44 -6.55 -18.20
CA SER A 266 -46.09 -6.23 -19.47
C SER A 266 -45.26 -5.28 -20.33
N LEU A 267 -44.52 -4.35 -19.71
CA LEU A 267 -43.55 -3.48 -20.38
C LEU A 267 -42.41 -4.25 -21.05
N ILE A 268 -42.14 -5.48 -20.62
CA ILE A 268 -40.99 -6.28 -21.05
C ILE A 268 -41.37 -7.46 -21.94
N SER A 269 -42.46 -8.15 -21.63
CA SER A 269 -42.93 -9.28 -22.43
C SER A 269 -43.45 -8.86 -23.81
N GLY A 270 -43.93 -7.62 -23.95
CA GLY A 270 -44.57 -7.14 -25.18
C GLY A 270 -43.74 -6.20 -26.05
N TRP A 271 -42.65 -5.59 -25.58
CA TRP A 271 -42.10 -4.36 -26.19
C TRP A 271 -41.61 -4.48 -27.64
N ARG A 272 -41.24 -5.67 -28.10
CA ARG A 272 -40.87 -5.91 -29.51
C ARG A 272 -42.07 -6.00 -30.45
N SER A 273 -43.27 -6.15 -29.88
CA SER A 273 -44.55 -6.35 -30.56
C SER A 273 -45.63 -5.34 -30.12
N SER A 274 -45.34 -4.46 -29.17
CA SER A 274 -46.27 -3.51 -28.56
C SER A 274 -45.80 -2.07 -28.74
N ASP A 275 -46.72 -1.12 -28.51
CA ASP A 275 -46.50 0.35 -28.54
C ASP A 275 -45.64 0.87 -27.35
N VAL A 276 -44.63 0.12 -26.89
CA VAL A 276 -43.73 0.59 -25.83
C VAL A 276 -42.82 1.68 -26.40
N ASP A 277 -43.02 2.90 -25.91
CA ASP A 277 -42.36 4.09 -26.44
C ASP A 277 -40.94 4.22 -25.88
N LEU A 278 -39.93 3.86 -26.69
CA LEU A 278 -38.52 4.00 -26.34
C LEU A 278 -38.06 5.47 -26.21
N ARG A 279 -38.92 6.45 -26.50
CA ARG A 279 -38.67 7.88 -26.21
C ARG A 279 -39.00 8.27 -24.77
N LYS A 280 -39.37 7.29 -23.94
CA LYS A 280 -39.65 7.46 -22.52
C LYS A 280 -38.73 6.59 -21.67
N ILE A 281 -38.59 6.99 -20.41
CA ILE A 281 -37.96 6.18 -19.37
C ILE A 281 -39.02 5.84 -18.35
N TYR A 282 -39.17 4.55 -18.06
CA TYR A 282 -40.16 4.09 -17.10
C TYR A 282 -39.56 4.13 -15.69
N LEU A 283 -40.25 4.73 -14.74
CA LEU A 283 -39.82 4.84 -13.35
C LEU A 283 -40.82 4.14 -12.43
N VAL A 284 -40.33 3.14 -11.69
CA VAL A 284 -41.07 2.53 -10.58
C VAL A 284 -40.50 3.04 -9.26
N HIS A 285 -41.33 3.73 -8.48
CA HIS A 285 -41.00 4.13 -7.12
C HIS A 285 -41.47 3.04 -6.17
N ALA A 286 -40.61 2.06 -5.93
CA ALA A 286 -40.87 0.90 -5.11
C ALA A 286 -40.93 1.28 -3.63
N LYS A 287 -42.12 1.17 -3.04
CA LYS A 287 -42.36 1.40 -1.62
C LYS A 287 -42.29 0.07 -0.85
N PRO A 288 -42.07 0.12 0.48
CA PRO A 288 -42.00 -1.08 1.31
C PRO A 288 -43.15 -2.09 1.09
N GLU A 289 -44.39 -1.61 0.91
CA GLU A 289 -45.56 -2.44 0.64
C GLU A 289 -45.50 -3.25 -0.67
N ASP A 290 -44.68 -2.84 -1.64
CA ASP A 290 -44.56 -3.50 -2.94
C ASP A 290 -43.69 -4.77 -2.87
N TYR A 291 -42.70 -4.78 -1.95
CA TYR A 291 -41.68 -5.82 -1.89
C TYR A 291 -41.45 -6.43 -0.50
N LEU A 292 -42.05 -5.92 0.56
CA LEU A 292 -42.04 -6.58 1.87
C LEU A 292 -43.34 -7.32 2.09
N VAL A 293 -43.24 -8.64 2.19
CA VAL A 293 -44.36 -9.52 2.49
C VAL A 293 -44.20 -10.10 3.88
N ARG A 294 -45.32 -10.33 4.56
CA ARG A 294 -45.28 -10.99 5.86
C ARG A 294 -45.06 -12.48 5.69
N THR A 295 -44.28 -13.05 6.59
CA THR A 295 -44.00 -14.50 6.61
C THR A 295 -45.23 -15.33 7.00
N ASP A 296 -46.23 -14.70 7.63
CA ASP A 296 -47.51 -15.32 7.99
C ASP A 296 -48.63 -15.13 6.94
N GLY A 297 -48.30 -14.58 5.77
CA GLY A 297 -49.26 -14.35 4.67
C GLY A 297 -50.14 -13.10 4.82
N GLY A 298 -49.96 -12.30 5.88
CA GLY A 298 -50.67 -11.02 6.03
C GLY A 298 -50.18 -9.90 5.08
N THR A 299 -50.91 -8.79 5.05
CA THR A 299 -50.55 -7.58 4.28
C THR A 299 -49.54 -6.69 5.00
N TYR A 300 -48.80 -5.87 4.23
CA TYR A 300 -47.85 -4.92 4.80
C TYR A 300 -48.53 -3.93 5.75
N ASN A 301 -47.95 -3.76 6.94
CA ASN A 301 -48.33 -2.74 7.90
C ASN A 301 -47.06 -2.07 8.45
N ARG A 302 -46.98 -0.74 8.29
CA ARG A 302 -45.82 0.05 8.65
C ARG A 302 -45.47 -0.05 10.15
N ASP A 303 -46.44 0.15 11.03
CA ASP A 303 -46.17 0.16 12.48
C ASP A 303 -45.67 -1.21 12.95
N ARG A 304 -46.29 -2.29 12.46
CA ARG A 304 -45.85 -3.65 12.74
C ARG A 304 -44.47 -3.95 12.14
N TYR A 305 -44.14 -3.42 10.97
CA TYR A 305 -42.81 -3.58 10.38
C TYR A 305 -41.71 -2.98 11.26
N TYR A 306 -41.96 -1.80 11.86
CA TYR A 306 -41.00 -1.19 12.79
C TYR A 306 -40.96 -1.85 14.17
N GLN A 307 -42.07 -2.42 14.64
CA GLN A 307 -42.14 -3.14 15.93
C GLN A 307 -41.56 -4.57 15.85
N SER A 308 -41.80 -5.26 14.73
CA SER A 308 -41.46 -6.68 14.53
C SER A 308 -40.94 -6.94 13.10
N PRO A 309 -39.78 -6.36 12.72
CA PRO A 309 -39.24 -6.44 11.37
C PRO A 309 -38.96 -7.88 10.89
N GLN A 310 -38.61 -8.79 11.81
CA GLN A 310 -38.39 -10.21 11.55
C GLN A 310 -39.62 -10.97 11.02
N SER A 311 -40.82 -10.39 11.12
CA SER A 311 -42.05 -10.97 10.54
C SER A 311 -42.22 -10.67 9.05
N TYR A 312 -41.24 -10.02 8.43
CA TYR A 312 -41.25 -9.63 7.03
C TYR A 312 -40.04 -10.21 6.27
N GLN A 313 -40.25 -10.51 5.00
CA GLN A 313 -39.21 -10.88 4.05
C GLN A 313 -39.32 -10.05 2.77
N SER A 314 -38.19 -9.83 2.10
CA SER A 314 -38.15 -9.13 0.82
C SER A 314 -38.36 -10.08 -0.35
N VAL A 315 -39.32 -9.74 -1.22
CA VAL A 315 -39.57 -10.37 -2.52
C VAL A 315 -39.14 -9.47 -3.68
N PHE A 316 -38.27 -8.50 -3.40
CA PHE A 316 -37.76 -7.54 -4.38
C PHE A 316 -37.05 -8.21 -5.56
N CYS A 317 -36.32 -9.30 -5.30
CA CYS A 317 -35.61 -10.09 -6.32
C CYS A 317 -36.53 -10.74 -7.35
N ASP A 318 -37.81 -10.94 -7.00
CA ASP A 318 -38.79 -11.59 -7.86
C ASP A 318 -39.69 -10.59 -8.57
N ARG A 319 -40.16 -9.56 -7.84
CA ARG A 319 -41.20 -8.65 -8.34
C ARG A 319 -40.67 -7.43 -9.07
N ILE A 320 -39.42 -7.01 -8.80
CA ILE A 320 -38.93 -5.70 -9.23
C ILE A 320 -37.56 -5.81 -9.90
N ALA A 321 -36.56 -6.33 -9.18
CA ALA A 321 -35.16 -6.34 -9.62
C ALA A 321 -34.93 -6.92 -11.04
N PRO A 322 -35.61 -8.00 -11.50
CA PRO A 322 -35.37 -8.59 -12.82
C PRO A 322 -35.67 -7.66 -14.00
N TYR A 323 -36.55 -6.67 -13.80
CA TYR A 323 -37.03 -5.80 -14.87
C TYR A 323 -36.19 -4.52 -15.02
N LEU A 324 -35.41 -4.17 -13.99
CA LEU A 324 -34.72 -2.88 -13.91
C LEU A 324 -33.49 -2.81 -14.81
N THR A 325 -33.36 -1.71 -15.53
CA THR A 325 -32.12 -1.26 -16.19
C THR A 325 -31.17 -0.63 -15.17
N LEU A 326 -31.72 0.15 -14.22
CA LEU A 326 -30.98 0.79 -13.14
C LEU A 326 -31.78 0.75 -11.84
N LEU A 327 -31.15 0.30 -10.76
CA LEU A 327 -31.67 0.44 -9.39
C LEU A 327 -31.03 1.64 -8.70
N LEU A 328 -31.82 2.58 -8.22
CA LEU A 328 -31.42 3.66 -7.32
C LEU A 328 -31.89 3.30 -5.90
N ASN A 329 -31.00 2.75 -5.09
CA ASN A 329 -31.35 2.37 -3.72
C ASN A 329 -31.14 3.55 -2.76
N GLY A 330 -32.24 4.12 -2.26
CA GLY A 330 -32.23 5.23 -1.30
C GLY A 330 -32.63 4.83 0.12
N THR A 331 -32.74 3.53 0.39
CA THR A 331 -33.26 2.99 1.66
C THR A 331 -32.10 2.69 2.61
N GLY A 332 -32.03 3.44 3.72
CA GLY A 332 -31.12 3.10 4.81
C GLY A 332 -31.53 1.80 5.51
N TRP A 333 -30.55 1.01 5.92
CA TRP A 333 -30.78 -0.31 6.51
C TRP A 333 -30.15 -0.45 7.91
N SER A 334 -30.71 -1.36 8.71
CA SER A 334 -30.19 -1.74 10.03
C SER A 334 -30.25 -3.28 10.18
N PRO A 335 -29.30 -3.93 10.88
CA PRO A 335 -29.24 -5.39 11.02
C PRO A 335 -30.51 -6.10 11.50
N SER A 336 -31.36 -5.40 12.26
CA SER A 336 -32.65 -5.94 12.72
C SER A 336 -33.73 -6.01 11.65
N PHE A 337 -33.53 -5.37 10.50
CA PHE A 337 -34.50 -5.29 9.41
C PHE A 337 -34.14 -6.26 8.26
N PRO A 338 -35.14 -6.81 7.53
CA PRO A 338 -34.87 -7.66 6.39
C PRO A 338 -34.08 -6.90 5.32
N ARG A 339 -33.11 -7.59 4.71
CA ARG A 339 -32.34 -7.06 3.56
C ARG A 339 -33.27 -6.85 2.36
N LEU A 340 -32.95 -5.87 1.51
CA LEU A 340 -33.64 -5.67 0.25
C LEU A 340 -33.37 -6.84 -0.71
N MET A 341 -32.11 -7.27 -0.82
CA MET A 341 -31.72 -8.42 -1.63
C MET A 341 -30.45 -9.08 -1.09
N THR A 342 -30.49 -10.41 -0.93
CA THR A 342 -29.30 -11.22 -0.60
C THR A 342 -28.46 -11.55 -1.83
N THR A 343 -27.25 -12.06 -1.62
CA THR A 343 -26.35 -12.55 -2.67
C THR A 343 -26.99 -13.66 -3.49
N THR A 344 -27.68 -14.60 -2.82
CA THR A 344 -28.40 -15.69 -3.49
C THR A 344 -29.57 -15.14 -4.31
N GLN A 345 -30.30 -14.17 -3.76
CA GLN A 345 -31.42 -13.53 -4.45
C GLN A 345 -30.99 -12.71 -5.67
N LEU A 346 -29.78 -12.13 -5.69
CA LEU A 346 -29.24 -11.47 -6.87
C LEU A 346 -29.12 -12.43 -8.06
N ALA A 347 -28.60 -13.64 -7.84
CA ALA A 347 -28.50 -14.65 -8.89
C ALA A 347 -29.88 -15.04 -9.44
N ILE A 348 -30.87 -15.19 -8.56
CA ILE A 348 -32.27 -15.46 -8.95
C ILE A 348 -32.82 -14.32 -9.81
N ALA A 349 -32.59 -13.07 -9.39
CA ALA A 349 -33.06 -11.90 -10.12
C ALA A 349 -32.44 -11.81 -11.52
N GLN A 350 -31.13 -12.09 -11.64
CA GLN A 350 -30.43 -12.06 -12.92
C GLN A 350 -30.80 -13.21 -13.85
N MET A 351 -31.05 -14.42 -13.33
CA MET A 351 -31.56 -15.53 -14.15
C MET A 351 -32.93 -15.17 -14.76
N LYS A 352 -33.82 -14.54 -13.98
CA LYS A 352 -35.10 -14.01 -14.48
C LYS A 352 -34.89 -12.89 -15.50
N ALA A 353 -33.97 -11.97 -15.22
CA ALA A 353 -33.63 -10.87 -16.12
C ALA A 353 -33.13 -11.34 -17.50
N GLN A 354 -32.35 -12.44 -17.55
CA GLN A 354 -31.88 -13.01 -18.82
C GLN A 354 -33.01 -13.47 -19.73
N ALA A 355 -34.11 -14.00 -19.17
CA ALA A 355 -35.29 -14.42 -19.95
C ALA A 355 -35.97 -13.25 -20.69
N HIS A 356 -35.76 -12.02 -20.21
CA HIS A 356 -36.33 -10.79 -20.76
C HIS A 356 -35.44 -10.11 -21.81
N GLY A 357 -34.15 -10.43 -21.82
CA GLY A 357 -33.14 -9.77 -22.66
C GLY A 357 -32.84 -8.32 -22.27
N GLY A 358 -31.85 -7.73 -22.93
CA GLY A 358 -31.30 -6.42 -22.58
C GLY A 358 -30.40 -6.47 -21.33
N ALA A 359 -29.74 -5.35 -21.03
CA ALA A 359 -28.81 -5.23 -19.90
C ALA A 359 -29.56 -4.95 -18.58
N ARG A 360 -30.33 -5.93 -18.09
CA ARG A 360 -31.17 -5.80 -16.89
C ARG A 360 -30.53 -6.40 -15.64
N CYS A 361 -30.87 -5.87 -14.47
CA CYS A 361 -30.33 -6.30 -13.18
C CYS A 361 -28.79 -6.31 -13.13
N THR A 362 -28.16 -5.33 -13.82
CA THR A 362 -26.69 -5.20 -13.92
C THR A 362 -26.16 -3.87 -13.43
N ASN A 363 -27.00 -2.85 -13.22
CA ASN A 363 -26.57 -1.53 -12.78
C ASN A 363 -27.31 -1.10 -11.51
N ILE A 364 -26.54 -0.75 -10.48
CA ILE A 364 -27.05 -0.32 -9.18
C ILE A 364 -26.33 0.97 -8.76
N GLY A 365 -27.12 1.99 -8.45
CA GLY A 365 -26.72 3.14 -7.65
C GLY A 365 -27.20 2.97 -6.22
N ASP A 366 -26.34 2.47 -5.35
CA ASP A 366 -26.62 2.33 -3.92
C ASP A 366 -26.28 3.62 -3.17
N ILE A 367 -27.26 4.51 -3.07
CA ILE A 367 -27.10 5.86 -2.47
C ILE A 367 -27.14 5.78 -0.94
N SER A 368 -27.72 4.73 -0.35
CA SER A 368 -27.63 4.51 1.10
C SER A 368 -26.21 4.17 1.53
N CYS A 369 -25.46 3.46 0.68
CA CYS A 369 -24.06 3.11 0.87
C CYS A 369 -23.83 2.27 2.15
N ASP A 370 -24.76 1.37 2.46
CA ASP A 370 -24.67 0.48 3.62
C ASP A 370 -23.88 -0.79 3.24
N VAL A 371 -22.57 -0.82 3.51
CA VAL A 371 -21.69 -1.94 3.17
C VAL A 371 -22.17 -3.22 3.84
N GLU A 372 -22.35 -4.28 3.04
CA GLU A 372 -22.97 -5.55 3.41
C GLU A 372 -24.29 -5.33 4.15
N GLY A 373 -25.08 -4.35 3.70
CA GLY A 373 -26.32 -3.90 4.33
C GLY A 373 -27.58 -4.31 3.57
N GLY A 374 -28.42 -3.35 3.17
CA GLY A 374 -29.68 -3.66 2.47
C GLY A 374 -29.48 -4.51 1.21
N LEU A 375 -28.38 -4.28 0.48
CA LEU A 375 -27.89 -5.15 -0.58
C LEU A 375 -26.69 -5.93 -0.05
N GLU A 376 -26.86 -7.21 0.27
CA GLU A 376 -25.83 -8.02 0.94
C GLU A 376 -24.50 -8.07 0.16
N PHE A 377 -24.59 -8.10 -1.16
CA PHE A 377 -23.44 -8.21 -2.05
C PHE A 377 -22.71 -6.87 -2.25
N MET A 378 -23.18 -5.75 -1.70
CA MET A 378 -22.45 -4.48 -1.75
C MET A 378 -21.29 -4.52 -0.74
N ARG A 379 -20.11 -4.96 -1.18
CA ARG A 379 -18.95 -5.24 -0.31
C ARG A 379 -18.11 -4.03 0.06
N GLN A 380 -18.25 -2.91 -0.64
CA GLN A 380 -17.45 -1.72 -0.39
C GLN A 380 -18.16 -0.44 -0.82
N ALA A 381 -17.93 0.62 -0.04
CA ALA A 381 -18.19 1.98 -0.48
C ALA A 381 -17.19 2.37 -1.57
N THR A 382 -17.64 3.20 -2.49
CA THR A 382 -16.81 3.82 -3.54
C THR A 382 -16.47 5.26 -3.17
N THR A 383 -15.52 5.84 -3.89
CA THR A 383 -15.12 7.24 -3.66
C THR A 383 -15.49 8.10 -4.85
N LEU A 384 -15.58 9.41 -4.69
CA LEU A 384 -15.77 10.31 -5.85
C LEU A 384 -14.63 10.20 -6.88
N SER A 385 -13.44 9.72 -6.50
CA SER A 385 -12.34 9.45 -7.44
C SER A 385 -12.54 8.16 -8.24
N SER A 386 -13.19 7.14 -7.67
CA SER A 386 -13.49 5.85 -8.30
C SER A 386 -14.92 5.46 -7.93
N PRO A 387 -15.94 6.03 -8.62
CA PRO A 387 -17.33 6.09 -8.14
C PRO A 387 -18.13 4.80 -8.30
N PHE A 388 -17.63 3.80 -9.02
CA PHE A 388 -18.27 2.51 -9.16
C PHE A 388 -17.23 1.39 -9.29
N TYR A 389 -17.69 0.16 -9.12
CA TYR A 389 -16.91 -1.06 -9.38
C TYR A 389 -17.85 -2.17 -9.88
N ILE A 390 -17.29 -3.26 -10.42
CA ILE A 390 -18.07 -4.44 -10.81
C ILE A 390 -17.98 -5.46 -9.67
N GLU A 391 -19.11 -5.76 -9.04
CA GLU A 391 -19.23 -6.81 -8.05
C GLU A 391 -19.56 -8.15 -8.71
N ARG A 392 -18.87 -9.19 -8.26
CA ARG A 392 -19.20 -10.57 -8.60
C ARG A 392 -19.03 -11.42 -7.34
N PRO A 393 -20.14 -11.85 -6.69
CA PRO A 393 -20.05 -12.64 -5.48
C PRO A 393 -19.30 -13.96 -5.69
N ALA A 394 -18.60 -14.42 -4.64
CA ALA A 394 -17.96 -15.73 -4.65
C ALA A 394 -19.07 -16.79 -4.70
N ASN A 395 -19.07 -17.65 -5.71
CA ASN A 395 -20.14 -18.62 -6.07
C ASN A 395 -21.27 -18.07 -6.97
N HIS A 396 -21.12 -16.87 -7.54
CA HIS A 396 -22.07 -16.36 -8.53
C HIS A 396 -21.97 -17.14 -9.86
N PRO A 397 -23.06 -17.71 -10.41
CA PRO A 397 -23.01 -18.57 -11.60
C PRO A 397 -22.26 -17.96 -12.79
N ALA A 398 -21.33 -18.71 -13.40
CA ALA A 398 -20.40 -18.23 -14.42
C ALA A 398 -21.07 -17.51 -15.62
N HIS A 399 -22.25 -17.97 -16.03
CA HIS A 399 -23.02 -17.42 -17.15
C HIS A 399 -23.78 -16.12 -16.81
N LEU A 400 -23.90 -15.76 -15.53
CA LEU A 400 -24.54 -14.51 -15.12
C LEU A 400 -23.53 -13.36 -15.12
N PRO A 401 -23.93 -12.14 -15.52
CA PRO A 401 -23.03 -10.99 -15.55
C PRO A 401 -22.67 -10.50 -14.14
N GLY A 402 -21.55 -9.80 -14.02
CA GLY A 402 -21.26 -8.99 -12.84
C GLY A 402 -22.25 -7.82 -12.73
N VAL A 403 -22.34 -7.22 -11.53
CA VAL A 403 -23.19 -6.05 -11.29
C VAL A 403 -22.31 -4.84 -11.11
N GLN A 404 -22.51 -3.79 -11.90
CA GLN A 404 -21.84 -2.52 -11.69
C GLN A 404 -22.55 -1.73 -10.58
N ILE A 405 -21.81 -1.40 -9.53
CA ILE A 405 -22.33 -0.75 -8.33
C ILE A 405 -21.64 0.61 -8.14
N MET A 406 -22.43 1.69 -8.14
CA MET A 406 -22.06 3.01 -7.63
C MET A 406 -22.52 3.09 -6.18
N SER A 407 -21.62 3.41 -5.24
CA SER A 407 -21.89 3.39 -3.78
C SER A 407 -21.08 4.46 -3.04
N VAL A 408 -21.17 5.72 -3.50
CA VAL A 408 -20.31 6.79 -2.97
C VAL A 408 -20.83 7.28 -1.61
N ASP A 409 -20.00 7.21 -0.57
CA ASP A 409 -20.35 7.51 0.82
C ASP A 409 -20.55 9.03 1.11
N ILE A 410 -19.94 9.89 0.29
CA ILE A 410 -19.97 11.35 0.45
C ILE A 410 -20.55 12.09 -0.77
N LEU A 411 -21.56 11.51 -1.43
CA LEU A 411 -22.19 12.08 -2.63
C LEU A 411 -22.45 13.60 -2.61
N PRO A 412 -22.98 14.22 -1.54
CA PRO A 412 -23.22 15.67 -1.53
C PRO A 412 -21.96 16.54 -1.66
N ALA A 413 -20.77 15.98 -1.38
CA ALA A 413 -19.49 16.69 -1.55
C ALA A 413 -19.16 16.95 -3.03
N SER A 414 -19.82 16.24 -3.96
CA SER A 414 -19.69 16.46 -5.41
C SER A 414 -20.48 17.68 -5.92
N ILE A 415 -21.40 18.23 -5.12
CA ILE A 415 -22.15 19.46 -5.43
C ILE A 415 -22.01 20.45 -4.26
N PRO A 416 -20.78 20.86 -3.91
CA PRO A 416 -20.50 21.45 -2.61
C PRO A 416 -21.13 22.83 -2.42
N HIS A 417 -21.34 23.59 -3.50
CA HIS A 417 -21.93 24.93 -3.43
C HIS A 417 -23.37 24.88 -2.92
N ASP A 418 -24.26 24.23 -3.67
CA ASP A 418 -25.69 24.17 -3.33
C ASP A 418 -25.92 23.41 -2.01
N ALA A 419 -25.15 22.34 -1.76
CA ALA A 419 -25.19 21.61 -0.49
C ALA A 419 -24.84 22.51 0.70
N SER A 420 -23.82 23.37 0.56
CA SER A 420 -23.42 24.31 1.63
C SER A 420 -24.44 25.43 1.83
N VAL A 421 -25.03 25.97 0.74
CA VAL A 421 -26.07 27.01 0.83
C VAL A 421 -27.26 26.51 1.65
N HIS A 422 -27.78 25.31 1.32
CA HIS A 422 -28.90 24.73 2.03
C HIS A 422 -28.55 24.37 3.49
N PHE A 423 -27.39 23.74 3.69
CA PHE A 423 -26.95 23.36 5.03
C PHE A 423 -26.79 24.60 5.93
N SER A 424 -26.11 25.63 5.42
CA SER A 424 -25.89 26.89 6.12
C SER A 424 -27.20 27.61 6.44
N SER A 425 -28.20 27.61 5.54
CA SER A 425 -29.47 28.29 5.82
C SER A 425 -30.21 27.66 7.01
N LYS A 426 -30.12 26.33 7.15
CA LYS A 426 -30.70 25.61 8.29
C LYS A 426 -29.87 25.79 9.57
N LEU A 427 -28.54 25.74 9.45
CA LEU A 427 -27.65 25.94 10.60
C LEU A 427 -27.72 27.38 11.15
N ALA A 428 -27.94 28.39 10.30
CA ALA A 428 -28.00 29.79 10.69
C ALA A 428 -29.11 30.10 11.72
N GLU A 429 -30.21 29.33 11.75
CA GLU A 429 -31.24 29.43 12.79
C GLU A 429 -30.68 29.08 14.17
N TYR A 430 -30.01 27.93 14.28
CA TYR A 430 -29.36 27.50 15.53
C TYR A 430 -28.19 28.38 15.93
N MET A 431 -27.44 28.91 14.97
CA MET A 431 -26.33 29.83 15.26
C MET A 431 -26.82 31.13 15.89
N ARG A 432 -27.99 31.64 15.48
CA ARG A 432 -28.59 32.84 16.10
C ARG A 432 -28.95 32.58 17.57
N GLU A 433 -29.63 31.48 17.86
CA GLU A 433 -29.97 31.09 19.24
C GLU A 433 -28.72 30.87 20.10
N LEU A 434 -27.68 30.23 19.54
CA LEU A 434 -26.42 29.98 20.24
C LEU A 434 -25.66 31.28 20.52
N VAL A 435 -25.60 32.19 19.55
CA VAL A 435 -24.97 33.52 19.71
C VAL A 435 -25.71 34.35 20.75
N ASP A 436 -27.04 34.29 20.79
CA ASP A 436 -27.85 34.99 21.79
C ASP A 436 -27.63 34.41 23.20
N TYR A 437 -27.53 33.08 23.34
CA TYR A 437 -27.17 32.43 24.59
C TYR A 437 -25.82 32.93 25.13
N TYR A 438 -24.78 32.95 24.30
CA TYR A 438 -23.43 33.39 24.71
C TYR A 438 -23.32 34.90 25.01
N ASN A 439 -24.18 35.73 24.42
CA ASN A 439 -24.19 37.19 24.69
C ASN A 439 -25.11 37.59 25.85
N SER A 440 -25.96 36.70 26.35
CA SER A 440 -26.87 37.03 27.44
C SER A 440 -26.11 37.20 28.77
N THR A 441 -26.35 38.30 29.48
CA THR A 441 -25.72 38.61 30.78
C THR A 441 -26.33 37.84 31.95
N ALA A 442 -27.40 37.10 31.70
CA ALA A 442 -28.05 36.28 32.70
C ALA A 442 -27.51 34.84 32.61
N TYR A 443 -26.77 34.41 33.62
CA TYR A 443 -26.46 33.01 33.92
C TYR A 443 -27.72 32.10 34.10
N MET A 444 -28.92 32.63 33.81
CA MET A 444 -30.23 32.01 34.03
C MET A 444 -30.87 31.46 32.74
N ASN A 445 -30.33 31.75 31.55
CA ASN A 445 -30.88 31.19 30.31
C ASN A 445 -30.37 29.76 30.09
N ALA A 446 -31.28 28.80 30.02
CA ALA A 446 -30.95 27.42 29.65
C ALA A 446 -30.33 27.36 28.25
N PHE A 447 -29.41 26.41 28.03
CA PHE A 447 -28.86 26.16 26.69
C PHE A 447 -30.01 25.86 25.71
N PRO A 448 -29.97 26.37 24.45
CA PRO A 448 -31.10 26.23 23.55
C PRO A 448 -31.52 24.77 23.38
N VAL A 449 -32.80 24.48 23.60
CA VAL A 449 -33.32 23.12 23.73
C VAL A 449 -32.95 22.21 22.55
N PRO A 450 -33.05 22.63 21.27
CA PRO A 450 -32.63 21.78 20.15
C PRO A 450 -31.12 21.45 20.17
N LEU A 451 -30.28 22.41 20.57
CA LEU A 451 -28.84 22.23 20.68
C LEU A 451 -28.48 21.35 21.89
N GLU A 452 -29.21 21.46 23.00
CA GLU A 452 -29.04 20.57 24.17
C GLU A 452 -29.37 19.12 23.79
N ARG A 453 -30.48 18.88 23.08
CA ARG A 453 -30.83 17.53 22.58
C ARG A 453 -29.76 16.92 21.66
N ALA A 454 -29.05 17.77 20.92
CA ALA A 454 -27.98 17.36 20.01
C ALA A 454 -26.59 17.32 20.68
N THR A 455 -26.49 17.70 21.95
CA THR A 455 -25.23 17.68 22.70
C THR A 455 -24.92 16.26 23.15
N ILE A 456 -23.78 15.72 22.71
CA ILE A 456 -23.30 14.38 23.10
C ILE A 456 -22.54 14.46 24.43
N ALA A 457 -21.65 15.45 24.55
CA ALA A 457 -20.81 15.66 25.72
C ALA A 457 -20.68 17.15 26.04
N ALA A 458 -20.61 17.50 27.31
CA ALA A 458 -20.27 18.84 27.78
C ALA A 458 -19.70 18.76 29.20
N GLU A 459 -18.87 19.73 29.58
CA GLU A 459 -18.26 19.79 30.92
C GLU A 459 -17.54 18.49 31.29
N GLY A 460 -16.95 17.83 30.28
CA GLY A 460 -16.22 16.58 30.45
C GLY A 460 -17.11 15.35 30.69
N GLN A 461 -18.43 15.48 30.63
CA GLN A 461 -19.41 14.42 30.90
C GLN A 461 -20.29 14.12 29.68
N LEU A 462 -20.73 12.86 29.56
CA LEU A 462 -21.74 12.46 28.58
C LEU A 462 -23.12 12.94 29.02
N ARG A 463 -23.93 13.43 28.07
CA ARG A 463 -25.33 13.74 28.36
C ARG A 463 -26.14 12.46 28.59
N PRO A 464 -27.24 12.50 29.38
CA PRO A 464 -27.96 11.29 29.83
C PRO A 464 -28.29 10.27 28.72
N LYS A 465 -28.78 10.75 27.57
CA LYS A 465 -29.11 9.91 26.40
C LYS A 465 -27.91 9.16 25.81
N HIS A 466 -26.70 9.63 26.08
CA HIS A 466 -25.45 9.16 25.50
C HIS A 466 -24.55 8.43 26.51
N GLN A 467 -25.00 8.21 27.76
CA GLN A 467 -24.22 7.54 28.80
C GLN A 467 -23.74 6.14 28.41
N TRP A 468 -24.49 5.43 27.56
CA TRP A 468 -24.09 4.11 27.04
C TRP A 468 -22.78 4.14 26.25
N LEU A 469 -22.40 5.29 25.65
CA LEU A 469 -21.11 5.47 24.98
C LEU A 469 -19.94 5.46 25.97
N GLY A 470 -20.18 5.73 27.26
CA GLY A 470 -19.15 5.81 28.29
C GLY A 470 -18.37 4.50 28.43
N ARG A 471 -19.06 3.36 28.30
CA ARG A 471 -18.42 2.04 28.27
C ARG A 471 -17.43 1.92 27.10
N LEU A 472 -17.84 2.31 25.90
CA LEU A 472 -17.02 2.22 24.68
C LEU A 472 -15.79 3.16 24.74
N VAL A 473 -15.98 4.37 25.28
CA VAL A 473 -14.87 5.31 25.53
C VAL A 473 -13.92 4.75 26.59
N GLN A 474 -14.44 4.10 27.64
CA GLN A 474 -13.61 3.51 28.68
C GLN A 474 -12.84 2.30 28.15
N GLU A 475 -13.48 1.43 27.35
CA GLU A 475 -12.83 0.32 26.65
C GLU A 475 -11.67 0.82 25.77
N PHE A 476 -11.89 1.90 25.01
CA PHE A 476 -10.82 2.58 24.27
C PHE A 476 -9.69 3.07 25.19
N ARG A 477 -10.03 3.74 26.31
CA ARG A 477 -9.03 4.25 27.28
C ARG A 477 -8.25 3.15 27.99
N THR A 478 -8.85 1.98 28.25
CA THR A 478 -8.21 0.85 28.95
C THR A 478 -7.37 -0.01 28.02
N MET A 479 -7.76 -0.18 26.75
CA MET A 479 -6.90 -0.83 25.75
C MET A 479 -5.54 -0.13 25.61
N GLY A 480 -5.50 1.20 25.80
CA GLY A 480 -4.25 1.96 25.88
C GLY A 480 -3.38 1.74 27.13
N LYS A 481 -3.85 1.02 28.17
CA LYS A 481 -3.15 0.81 29.46
C LYS A 481 -2.61 -0.60 29.72
N VAL A 482 -2.95 -1.63 28.93
CA VAL A 482 -2.64 -3.05 29.23
C VAL A 482 -1.30 -3.55 28.64
N VAL A 483 -0.50 -2.70 27.99
CA VAL A 483 0.83 -3.10 27.47
C VAL A 483 1.93 -2.96 28.55
N SER A 484 1.89 -3.84 29.57
CA SER A 484 3.03 -4.18 30.44
C SER A 484 2.89 -5.59 31.08
N SER A 485 3.43 -6.60 30.38
CA SER A 485 3.81 -7.99 30.79
C SER A 485 2.76 -9.05 31.22
N PRO A 486 3.03 -10.36 31.04
CA PRO A 486 2.14 -11.26 30.27
C PRO A 486 1.59 -12.50 31.03
N ALA A 487 0.40 -12.99 30.63
CA ALA A 487 0.04 -14.41 30.58
C ALA A 487 -1.25 -14.66 29.74
N VAL A 488 -1.14 -15.67 28.88
CA VAL A 488 -1.99 -16.22 27.81
C VAL A 488 -3.50 -16.43 28.13
N ALA A 489 -4.39 -15.96 27.24
CA ALA A 489 -5.25 -16.80 26.36
C ALA A 489 -6.39 -16.01 25.67
N GLY A 490 -6.39 -16.02 24.32
CA GLY A 490 -7.61 -15.96 23.50
C GLY A 490 -8.13 -14.61 22.99
N GLY A 491 -7.91 -14.35 21.69
CA GLY A 491 -8.95 -13.76 20.84
C GLY A 491 -8.87 -12.27 20.46
N LYS A 492 -8.33 -12.01 19.26
CA LYS A 492 -8.74 -11.04 18.21
C LYS A 492 -8.84 -9.52 18.49
N THR A 493 -8.23 -8.82 17.52
CA THR A 493 -8.59 -7.54 16.85
C THR A 493 -8.09 -6.18 17.37
N VAL A 494 -7.10 -5.65 16.63
CA VAL A 494 -6.91 -4.30 16.02
C VAL A 494 -7.19 -3.02 16.83
N ASP A 495 -6.19 -2.13 17.00
CA ASP A 495 -6.28 -0.73 16.52
C ASP A 495 -4.93 0.05 16.52
N ALA A 496 -4.94 1.05 15.63
CA ALA A 496 -4.22 2.30 15.48
C ALA A 496 -3.17 2.76 16.52
N GLY A 497 -2.03 3.23 15.97
CA GLY A 497 -1.02 4.01 16.68
C GLY A 497 -1.35 5.51 16.78
N GLN A 498 -0.82 6.14 17.84
CA GLN A 498 -0.59 7.58 17.94
C GLN A 498 0.67 7.85 18.79
N THR A 499 1.61 8.63 18.24
CA THR A 499 2.65 9.34 19.00
C THR A 499 2.45 10.84 18.91
N CYS A 500 2.73 11.51 20.02
CA CYS A 500 2.55 12.94 20.28
C CYS A 500 3.66 13.86 19.72
N ALA A 501 3.29 15.14 19.60
CA ALA A 501 4.15 16.31 19.42
C ALA A 501 4.90 16.72 20.72
N PRO A 502 5.84 17.69 20.66
CA PRO A 502 5.67 18.86 21.52
C PRO A 502 6.20 20.22 20.98
N GLU A 503 5.40 21.25 21.30
CA GLU A 503 5.69 22.54 21.97
C GLU A 503 6.72 23.59 21.51
N ARG A 504 6.36 24.82 21.90
CA ARG A 504 6.71 26.16 21.44
C ARG A 504 7.24 26.95 22.65
N VAL A 505 8.12 27.93 22.48
CA VAL A 505 8.34 28.99 23.50
C VAL A 505 8.44 30.37 22.84
N GLU A 506 7.75 31.32 23.47
CA GLU A 506 7.45 32.71 23.11
C GLU A 506 8.57 33.71 23.46
N LYS A 507 8.56 34.92 22.87
CA LYS A 507 8.39 36.20 23.61
C LYS A 507 8.38 37.49 22.75
N LYS A 508 7.27 38.23 22.91
CA LYS A 508 7.01 39.68 23.08
C LYS A 508 7.81 40.80 22.40
N GLU A 509 7.01 41.75 21.90
CA GLU A 509 7.25 43.00 21.16
C GLU A 509 7.79 44.18 21.98
N LYS A 510 8.33 45.20 21.27
CA LYS A 510 8.02 46.63 21.48
C LYS A 510 8.29 47.46 20.20
N LYS A 511 7.42 48.46 19.96
CA LYS A 511 7.37 49.41 18.82
C LYS A 511 8.10 50.73 19.12
N GLU A 512 8.59 51.41 18.08
CA GLU A 512 8.60 52.88 17.96
C GLU A 512 8.69 53.32 16.47
N GLU A 513 8.05 54.44 16.12
CA GLU A 513 7.84 55.00 14.77
C GLU A 513 8.89 56.08 14.42
N LEU A 514 9.25 56.25 13.11
CA LEU A 514 9.14 57.50 12.30
C LEU A 514 10.14 57.61 11.11
N VAL A 515 9.55 57.97 9.95
CA VAL A 515 10.05 58.66 8.73
C VAL A 515 10.90 57.91 7.66
N ALA A 516 10.31 57.93 6.47
CA ALA A 516 10.73 57.53 5.13
C ALA A 516 12.22 57.71 4.70
N LYS A 517 12.74 56.67 4.05
CA LYS A 517 13.36 56.71 2.70
C LYS A 517 13.40 55.30 2.09
N HIS A 518 13.11 55.22 0.80
CA HIS A 518 13.05 54.00 0.00
C HIS A 518 14.38 53.24 -0.02
N GLU A 519 14.45 52.09 0.64
CA GLU A 519 15.30 50.95 0.24
C GLU A 519 14.51 49.67 0.49
N LYS A 520 14.43 48.78 -0.53
CA LYS A 520 13.74 47.49 -0.45
C LYS A 520 14.39 46.59 0.62
N PRO A 521 13.66 46.11 1.64
CA PRO A 521 14.16 45.04 2.50
C PRO A 521 13.71 43.68 1.96
N LYS A 522 14.67 42.76 1.95
CA LYS A 522 14.59 41.34 1.56
C LYS A 522 13.45 40.60 2.26
N GLU A 523 12.64 39.87 1.49
CA GLU A 523 11.76 38.81 2.02
C GLU A 523 12.62 37.76 2.75
N ALA A 524 12.35 37.56 4.05
CA ALA A 524 12.86 36.42 4.78
C ALA A 524 12.11 35.16 4.28
N GLY A 525 12.81 34.38 3.46
CA GLY A 525 12.25 33.30 2.67
C GLY A 525 11.62 32.16 3.46
N MET A 526 10.44 31.72 3.02
CA MET A 526 10.04 30.32 3.19
C MET A 526 11.13 29.44 2.55
N LEU A 527 11.77 28.59 3.35
CA LEU A 527 12.73 27.60 2.84
C LEU A 527 12.03 26.72 1.79
N ARG A 528 12.63 26.61 0.60
CA ARG A 528 12.14 25.74 -0.48
C ARG A 528 12.06 24.30 0.05
N LYS A 529 10.90 23.64 -0.10
CA LYS A 529 10.75 22.21 0.19
C LYS A 529 11.78 21.41 -0.61
N LYS A 530 12.35 20.37 0.00
CA LYS A 530 13.25 19.45 -0.70
C LYS A 530 12.45 18.59 -1.66
N ARG A 531 12.99 18.33 -2.85
CA ARG A 531 12.33 17.51 -3.86
C ARG A 531 13.08 16.21 -4.10
N ILE A 532 12.40 15.09 -3.87
CA ILE A 532 12.91 13.76 -4.22
C ILE A 532 12.19 13.28 -5.48
N LEU A 533 12.95 12.83 -6.49
CA LEU A 533 12.41 12.17 -7.68
C LEU A 533 12.58 10.66 -7.54
N MET A 534 11.50 9.89 -7.60
CA MET A 534 11.52 8.44 -7.68
C MET A 534 11.23 8.00 -9.11
N LEU A 535 12.15 7.25 -9.71
CA LEU A 535 11.96 6.61 -11.02
C LEU A 535 11.58 5.15 -10.82
N GLY A 536 10.37 4.78 -11.23
CA GLY A 536 9.80 3.43 -11.12
C GLY A 536 8.68 3.32 -10.07
N SER A 537 7.61 2.60 -10.44
CA SER A 537 6.38 2.41 -9.63
C SER A 537 6.11 0.94 -9.24
N GLY A 538 7.11 0.07 -9.37
CA GLY A 538 6.97 -1.38 -9.16
C GLY A 538 6.73 -1.80 -7.71
N MET A 539 6.76 -3.11 -7.46
CA MET A 539 6.29 -3.75 -6.22
C MET A 539 6.99 -3.27 -4.92
N VAL A 540 8.21 -2.72 -5.01
CA VAL A 540 8.96 -2.18 -3.86
C VAL A 540 8.74 -0.69 -3.60
N ALA A 541 8.06 0.02 -4.51
CA ALA A 541 7.89 1.48 -4.44
C ALA A 541 6.95 1.89 -3.29
N GLY A 542 5.93 1.08 -2.98
CA GLY A 542 4.90 1.40 -1.98
C GLY A 542 5.47 1.85 -0.63
N PRO A 543 6.23 0.99 0.07
CA PRO A 543 6.85 1.36 1.35
C PRO A 543 7.83 2.54 1.26
N ALA A 544 8.51 2.70 0.13
CA ALA A 544 9.41 3.84 -0.07
C ALA A 544 8.63 5.16 -0.18
N VAL A 545 7.52 5.17 -0.94
CA VAL A 545 6.60 6.30 -1.04
C VAL A 545 6.03 6.63 0.35
N ASP A 546 5.51 5.63 1.06
CA ASP A 546 4.88 5.80 2.36
C ASP A 546 5.89 6.36 3.39
N MET A 547 7.14 5.91 3.35
CA MET A 547 8.21 6.40 4.22
C MET A 547 8.60 7.86 3.94
N ILE A 548 8.77 8.23 2.67
CA ILE A 548 9.13 9.61 2.29
C ILE A 548 7.97 10.58 2.55
N ALA A 549 6.73 10.14 2.29
CA ALA A 549 5.54 10.97 2.45
C ALA A 549 5.32 11.45 3.90
N ARG A 550 5.88 10.75 4.90
CA ARG A 550 5.89 11.19 6.31
C ARG A 550 6.55 12.55 6.51
N SER A 551 7.47 12.95 5.63
CA SER A 551 8.25 14.18 5.75
C SER A 551 7.53 15.38 5.09
N PRO A 552 6.94 16.30 5.88
CA PRO A 552 6.14 17.42 5.32
C PRO A 552 6.99 18.48 4.60
N ASP A 553 8.30 18.50 4.88
CA ASP A 553 9.32 19.36 4.26
C ASP A 553 9.86 18.79 2.93
N VAL A 554 9.41 17.59 2.54
CA VAL A 554 9.76 16.93 1.29
C VAL A 554 8.54 16.87 0.36
N GLU A 555 8.78 17.16 -0.91
CA GLU A 555 7.90 16.84 -2.02
C GLU A 555 8.48 15.65 -2.79
N LEU A 556 7.71 14.58 -2.91
CA LEU A 556 8.09 13.40 -3.68
C LEU A 556 7.45 13.49 -5.07
N VAL A 557 8.23 13.32 -6.13
CA VAL A 557 7.72 13.13 -7.49
C VAL A 557 7.97 11.67 -7.88
N ILE A 558 6.92 10.89 -8.09
CA ILE A 558 7.01 9.52 -8.61
C ILE A 558 6.80 9.54 -10.12
N ALA A 559 7.69 8.88 -10.87
CA ALA A 559 7.64 8.86 -12.33
C ALA A 559 7.80 7.45 -12.90
N SER A 560 6.88 7.06 -13.78
CA SER A 560 6.80 5.72 -14.39
C SER A 560 5.95 5.74 -15.67
N ASP A 561 5.89 4.63 -16.40
CA ASP A 561 5.03 4.44 -17.57
C ASP A 561 3.59 4.01 -17.20
N SER A 562 3.40 3.45 -16.00
CA SER A 562 2.11 2.97 -15.51
C SER A 562 1.32 4.05 -14.75
N SER A 563 0.34 4.67 -15.40
CA SER A 563 -0.56 5.65 -14.75
C SER A 563 -1.34 5.05 -13.58
N ALA A 564 -1.74 3.78 -13.67
CA ALA A 564 -2.51 3.12 -12.62
C ALA A 564 -1.69 2.91 -11.34
N GLU A 565 -0.45 2.43 -11.48
CA GLU A 565 0.47 2.25 -10.35
C GLU A 565 0.81 3.60 -9.71
N LEU A 566 1.09 4.63 -10.52
CA LEU A 566 1.37 5.98 -10.02
C LEU A 566 0.21 6.54 -9.20
N GLN A 567 -1.02 6.44 -9.70
CA GLN A 567 -2.21 6.91 -8.98
C GLN A 567 -2.42 6.14 -7.66
N GLN A 568 -2.23 4.82 -7.68
CA GLN A 568 -2.33 3.97 -6.48
C GLN A 568 -1.27 4.35 -5.44
N LEU A 569 -0.04 4.66 -5.89
CA LEU A 569 1.06 5.08 -5.04
C LEU A 569 0.85 6.47 -4.42
N SER A 570 0.30 7.43 -5.17
CA SER A 570 0.09 8.80 -4.69
C SER A 570 -1.20 8.99 -3.88
N ALA A 571 -2.23 8.18 -4.11
CA ALA A 571 -3.57 8.39 -3.53
C ALA A 571 -3.61 8.64 -2.00
N PRO A 572 -2.79 7.98 -1.17
CA PRO A 572 -2.79 8.21 0.28
C PRO A 572 -2.06 9.49 0.73
N HIS A 573 -1.30 10.16 -0.15
CA HIS A 573 -0.27 11.12 0.23
C HIS A 573 -0.39 12.46 -0.52
N TYR A 574 -0.52 13.57 0.22
CA TYR A 574 -0.71 14.90 -0.37
C TYR A 574 0.57 15.55 -0.91
N ASN A 575 1.74 15.12 -0.43
CA ASN A 575 3.07 15.61 -0.84
C ASN A 575 3.73 14.73 -1.90
N VAL A 576 2.96 13.83 -2.54
CA VAL A 576 3.41 12.95 -3.62
C VAL A 576 2.77 13.39 -4.93
N GLN A 577 3.59 13.81 -5.90
CA GLN A 577 3.17 14.15 -7.26
C GLN A 577 3.50 13.00 -8.21
N ILE A 578 2.69 12.83 -9.26
CA ILE A 578 2.91 11.82 -10.29
C ILE A 578 3.39 12.43 -11.61
N ARG A 579 4.22 11.71 -12.36
CA ARG A 579 4.62 12.04 -13.73
C ARG A 579 4.66 10.78 -14.60
N ILE A 580 4.00 10.82 -15.76
CA ILE A 580 4.08 9.72 -16.72
C ILE A 580 5.31 9.95 -17.60
N ILE A 581 6.21 8.96 -17.66
CA ILE A 581 7.44 9.01 -18.45
C ILE A 581 7.70 7.67 -19.15
N ASP A 582 8.58 7.67 -20.14
CA ASP A 582 9.17 6.46 -20.71
C ASP A 582 10.63 6.39 -20.27
N ALA A 583 10.94 5.52 -19.30
CA ALA A 583 12.29 5.42 -18.75
C ALA A 583 13.34 4.98 -19.79
N SER A 584 12.93 4.37 -20.91
CA SER A 584 13.84 4.03 -22.02
C SER A 584 14.33 5.25 -22.80
N LYS A 585 13.69 6.42 -22.60
CA LYS A 585 13.99 7.68 -23.28
C LYS A 585 14.49 8.72 -22.28
N PRO A 586 15.82 8.91 -22.12
CA PRO A 586 16.42 9.87 -21.17
C PRO A 586 15.80 11.28 -21.17
N ASN A 587 15.38 11.77 -22.33
CA ASN A 587 14.78 13.10 -22.49
C ASN A 587 13.45 13.28 -21.73
N THR A 588 12.72 12.21 -21.42
CA THR A 588 11.42 12.33 -20.73
C THR A 588 11.58 12.57 -19.22
N TYR A 589 12.73 12.22 -18.63
CA TYR A 589 12.98 12.36 -17.19
C TYR A 589 14.18 13.25 -16.84
N ALA A 590 15.03 13.61 -17.81
CA ALA A 590 16.11 14.58 -17.60
C ALA A 590 15.65 15.92 -16.99
N PRO A 591 14.52 16.54 -17.43
CA PRO A 591 14.02 17.76 -16.79
C PRO A 591 13.59 17.55 -15.34
N LEU A 592 13.05 16.37 -15.02
CA LEU A 592 12.65 16.03 -13.65
C LEU A 592 13.86 15.86 -12.74
N ILE A 593 14.94 15.24 -13.26
CA ILE A 593 16.22 15.14 -12.54
C ILE A 593 16.75 16.55 -12.24
N ALA A 594 16.81 17.42 -13.24
CA ALA A 594 17.31 18.79 -13.08
C ALA A 594 16.57 19.58 -11.98
N ASP A 595 15.26 19.36 -11.84
CA ASP A 595 14.38 20.05 -10.88
C ASP A 595 14.35 19.39 -9.49
N SER A 596 14.96 18.21 -9.33
CA SER A 596 15.03 17.48 -8.05
C SER A 596 16.24 17.90 -7.20
N ASP A 597 16.28 17.50 -5.93
CA ASP A 597 17.46 17.57 -5.06
C ASP A 597 18.15 16.21 -4.98
N VAL A 598 17.36 15.12 -4.92
CA VAL A 598 17.84 13.73 -4.90
C VAL A 598 16.99 12.88 -5.83
N VAL A 599 17.64 11.98 -6.56
CA VAL A 599 17.01 10.99 -7.43
C VAL A 599 17.12 9.62 -6.77
N MET A 600 16.01 8.91 -6.72
CA MET A 600 15.91 7.53 -6.26
C MET A 600 15.50 6.66 -7.45
N SER A 601 16.36 5.72 -7.85
CA SER A 601 16.10 4.85 -8.99
C SER A 601 15.69 3.44 -8.54
N LEU A 602 14.43 3.11 -8.79
CA LEU A 602 13.84 1.77 -8.64
C LEU A 602 13.62 1.09 -10.01
N LEU A 603 14.34 1.54 -11.03
CA LEU A 603 14.36 0.97 -12.38
C LEU A 603 15.20 -0.31 -12.45
N PRO A 604 15.09 -1.10 -13.55
CA PRO A 604 16.02 -2.19 -13.83
C PRO A 604 17.49 -1.74 -13.82
N ALA A 605 18.38 -2.58 -13.28
CA ALA A 605 19.78 -2.24 -13.04
C ALA A 605 20.55 -1.74 -14.28
N ALA A 606 20.17 -2.22 -15.48
CA ALA A 606 20.77 -1.80 -16.75
C ALA A 606 20.58 -0.30 -17.05
N MET A 607 19.57 0.35 -16.45
CA MET A 607 19.20 1.73 -16.73
C MET A 607 19.86 2.74 -15.78
N HIS A 608 20.46 2.28 -14.67
CA HIS A 608 21.00 3.17 -13.63
C HIS A 608 22.16 4.04 -14.11
N VAL A 609 22.96 3.56 -15.06
CA VAL A 609 24.12 4.30 -15.59
C VAL A 609 23.68 5.58 -16.30
N ASP A 610 22.59 5.53 -17.06
CA ASP A 610 22.08 6.72 -17.78
C ASP A 610 21.47 7.73 -16.82
N VAL A 611 20.76 7.26 -15.79
CA VAL A 611 20.26 8.12 -14.70
C VAL A 611 21.44 8.78 -13.97
N ALA A 612 22.49 8.02 -13.64
CA ALA A 612 23.67 8.53 -12.95
C ALA A 612 24.41 9.62 -13.75
N LYS A 613 24.57 9.43 -15.06
CA LYS A 613 25.16 10.46 -15.95
C LYS A 613 24.37 11.77 -15.92
N LEU A 614 23.03 11.69 -15.94
CA LEU A 614 22.18 12.87 -15.83
C LEU A 614 22.27 13.51 -14.44
N CYS A 615 22.32 12.71 -13.38
CA CYS A 615 22.55 13.19 -12.02
C CYS A 615 23.88 13.96 -11.90
N ILE A 616 24.98 13.42 -12.44
CA ILE A 616 26.27 14.11 -12.49
C ILE A 616 26.15 15.43 -13.26
N ARG A 617 25.59 15.39 -14.47
CA ARG A 617 25.40 16.57 -15.33
C ARG A 617 24.64 17.70 -14.63
N TYR A 618 23.57 17.37 -13.90
CA TYR A 618 22.74 18.35 -13.18
C TYR A 618 23.14 18.54 -11.72
N LYS A 619 24.24 17.92 -11.27
CA LYS A 619 24.77 17.97 -9.90
C LYS A 619 23.74 17.53 -8.85
N LYS A 620 23.05 16.42 -9.09
CA LYS A 620 22.04 15.80 -8.22
C LYS A 620 22.54 14.49 -7.66
N HIS A 621 22.16 14.16 -6.43
CA HIS A 621 22.53 12.88 -5.84
C HIS A 621 21.63 11.75 -6.34
N LEU A 622 22.17 10.53 -6.37
CA LEU A 622 21.46 9.31 -6.76
C LEU A 622 21.49 8.29 -5.61
N VAL A 623 20.36 7.62 -5.39
CA VAL A 623 20.25 6.47 -4.49
C VAL A 623 19.60 5.29 -5.25
N THR A 624 20.21 4.10 -5.16
CA THR A 624 19.71 2.87 -5.82
C THR A 624 19.82 1.64 -4.90
N ALA A 625 18.89 0.69 -5.06
CA ALA A 625 18.93 -0.59 -4.34
C ALA A 625 19.68 -1.71 -5.09
N SER A 626 20.41 -1.38 -6.16
CA SER A 626 21.05 -2.36 -7.04
C SER A 626 22.55 -2.48 -6.79
N TYR A 627 23.11 -3.65 -7.14
CA TYR A 627 24.55 -3.88 -7.18
C TYR A 627 25.29 -2.85 -8.03
N THR A 628 26.48 -2.44 -7.59
CA THR A 628 27.34 -1.53 -8.35
C THR A 628 27.96 -2.27 -9.54
N SER A 629 27.59 -1.88 -10.76
CA SER A 629 28.20 -2.40 -11.98
C SER A 629 29.58 -1.77 -12.22
N LYS A 630 30.42 -2.40 -13.05
CA LYS A 630 31.71 -1.82 -13.47
C LYS A 630 31.53 -0.45 -14.12
N GLN A 631 30.56 -0.32 -15.02
CA GLN A 631 30.20 0.94 -15.68
C GLN A 631 29.75 2.03 -14.71
N MET A 632 29.05 1.65 -13.63
CA MET A 632 28.70 2.60 -12.57
C MET A 632 29.94 3.05 -11.81
N GLN A 633 30.85 2.11 -11.47
CA GLN A 633 32.10 2.43 -10.78
C GLN A 633 33.03 3.35 -11.59
N GLU A 634 33.02 3.24 -12.92
CA GLU A 634 33.77 4.11 -13.83
C GLU A 634 33.35 5.58 -13.75
N LEU A 635 32.12 5.87 -13.27
CA LEU A 635 31.64 7.24 -13.06
C LEU A 635 32.16 7.89 -11.77
N ASP A 636 32.87 7.15 -10.91
CA ASP A 636 33.33 7.64 -9.60
C ASP A 636 34.18 8.93 -9.66
N PRO A 637 35.19 9.06 -10.55
CA PRO A 637 35.98 10.28 -10.64
C PRO A 637 35.13 11.50 -11.07
N GLU A 638 34.24 11.31 -12.05
CA GLU A 638 33.36 12.36 -12.56
C GLU A 638 32.35 12.80 -11.49
N ALA A 639 31.75 11.85 -10.77
CA ALA A 639 30.83 12.11 -9.66
C ALA A 639 31.51 12.87 -8.52
N LYS A 640 32.74 12.48 -8.12
CA LYS A 640 33.54 13.19 -7.11
C LYS A 640 33.82 14.63 -7.53
N SER A 641 34.29 14.83 -8.77
CA SER A 641 34.61 16.16 -9.29
C SER A 641 33.37 17.07 -9.38
N SER A 642 32.20 16.48 -9.59
CA SER A 642 30.91 17.20 -9.67
C SER A 642 30.25 17.42 -8.31
N GLY A 643 30.85 16.91 -7.23
CA GLY A 643 30.31 17.01 -5.88
C GLY A 643 29.06 16.14 -5.66
N VAL A 644 28.93 15.03 -6.39
CA VAL A 644 27.74 14.17 -6.41
C VAL A 644 28.01 12.85 -5.70
N LEU A 645 27.10 12.47 -4.81
CA LEU A 645 26.96 11.11 -4.27
C LEU A 645 26.11 10.24 -5.20
N LEU A 646 26.63 9.08 -5.58
CA LEU A 646 25.91 7.98 -6.21
C LEU A 646 25.92 6.79 -5.22
N LEU A 647 24.92 6.73 -4.36
CA LEU A 647 24.78 5.68 -3.35
C LEU A 647 24.04 4.48 -3.93
N ASN A 648 24.73 3.36 -4.02
CA ASN A 648 24.18 2.10 -4.51
C ASN A 648 23.98 1.11 -3.36
N GLU A 649 23.48 -0.08 -3.69
CA GLU A 649 23.48 -1.21 -2.76
C GLU A 649 22.76 -0.90 -1.44
N ILE A 650 21.62 -0.18 -1.50
CA ILE A 650 20.83 0.19 -0.32
C ILE A 650 19.36 -0.30 -0.37
N GLY A 651 19.19 -1.60 -0.55
CA GLY A 651 17.92 -2.33 -0.37
C GLY A 651 17.98 -3.32 0.79
N LEU A 652 17.64 -4.58 0.53
CA LEU A 652 17.75 -5.69 1.49
C LEU A 652 19.12 -6.39 1.39
N ASP A 653 19.37 -7.03 0.24
CA ASP A 653 20.60 -7.72 -0.14
C ASP A 653 20.79 -7.48 -1.65
N PRO A 654 21.52 -6.41 -2.04
CA PRO A 654 22.45 -5.64 -1.21
C PRO A 654 21.80 -4.44 -0.49
N GLY A 655 22.11 -4.23 0.79
CA GLY A 655 21.66 -3.10 1.62
C GLY A 655 21.71 -3.34 3.12
N ILE A 656 20.61 -3.80 3.71
CA ILE A 656 20.55 -4.14 5.14
C ILE A 656 21.66 -5.12 5.51
N ASP A 657 21.99 -6.08 4.63
CA ASP A 657 23.09 -7.02 4.81
C ASP A 657 24.46 -6.31 4.99
N HIS A 658 24.78 -5.31 4.15
CA HIS A 658 25.97 -4.46 4.31
C HIS A 658 25.95 -3.72 5.63
N CYS A 659 24.86 -2.99 5.89
CA CYS A 659 24.74 -2.12 7.05
C CYS A 659 24.96 -2.91 8.36
N SER A 660 24.26 -4.03 8.50
CA SER A 660 24.30 -4.87 9.70
C SER A 660 25.61 -5.66 9.83
N ALA A 661 26.16 -6.20 8.74
CA ALA A 661 27.46 -6.87 8.78
C ALA A 661 28.57 -5.90 9.23
N MET A 662 28.58 -4.68 8.69
CA MET A 662 29.58 -3.66 9.04
C MET A 662 29.42 -3.14 10.47
N ASP A 663 28.19 -2.99 10.99
CA ASP A 663 27.98 -2.62 12.39
C ASP A 663 28.57 -3.67 13.34
N MET A 664 28.33 -4.96 13.07
CA MET A 664 28.90 -6.06 13.86
C MET A 664 30.42 -6.13 13.74
N ILE A 665 30.97 -6.09 12.51
CA ILE A 665 32.41 -6.19 12.28
C ILE A 665 33.14 -5.03 12.97
N HIS A 666 32.64 -3.79 12.82
CA HIS A 666 33.22 -2.65 13.51
C HIS A 666 33.11 -2.75 15.03
N SER A 667 31.99 -3.23 15.58
CA SER A 667 31.86 -3.41 17.03
C SER A 667 32.84 -4.46 17.56
N LEU A 668 32.90 -5.64 16.93
CA LEU A 668 33.75 -6.73 17.36
C LEU A 668 35.25 -6.40 17.24
N THR A 669 35.65 -5.74 16.15
CA THR A 669 37.04 -5.30 15.97
C THR A 669 37.41 -4.19 16.94
N LYS A 670 36.49 -3.27 17.27
CA LYS A 670 36.70 -2.26 18.32
C LYS A 670 36.91 -2.89 19.70
N ASP A 671 36.26 -4.01 19.98
CA ASP A 671 36.44 -4.80 21.21
C ASP A 671 37.74 -5.64 21.20
N GLY A 672 38.62 -5.42 20.20
CA GLY A 672 39.91 -6.11 20.09
C GLY A 672 39.81 -7.56 19.60
N LYS A 673 38.65 -7.98 19.06
CA LYS A 673 38.45 -9.33 18.55
C LYS A 673 38.94 -9.48 17.13
N ILE A 674 39.52 -10.63 16.83
CA ILE A 674 39.96 -11.01 15.48
C ILE A 674 38.80 -11.73 14.79
N ILE A 675 38.40 -11.25 13.61
CA ILE A 675 37.37 -11.90 12.79
C ILE A 675 37.98 -13.07 12.03
N GLU A 676 37.59 -14.30 12.36
CA GLU A 676 38.04 -15.50 11.65
C GLU A 676 37.15 -15.85 10.48
N SER A 677 35.84 -15.86 10.70
CA SER A 677 34.87 -16.33 9.74
C SER A 677 33.70 -15.38 9.66
N PHE A 678 33.19 -15.20 8.44
CA PHE A 678 31.97 -14.46 8.14
C PHE A 678 31.11 -15.28 7.18
N THR A 679 29.88 -15.57 7.56
CA THR A 679 28.88 -16.12 6.66
C THR A 679 27.64 -15.23 6.67
N SER A 680 27.02 -15.04 5.51
CA SER A 680 25.82 -14.22 5.37
C SER A 680 24.89 -14.85 4.35
N PHE A 681 23.65 -15.11 4.75
CA PHE A 681 22.65 -15.72 3.88
C PHE A 681 21.33 -14.94 3.95
N CYS A 682 20.75 -14.69 2.78
CA CYS A 682 19.49 -13.95 2.66
C CYS A 682 18.49 -14.66 1.73
N GLY A 683 17.20 -14.63 2.06
CA GLY A 683 16.14 -15.14 1.18
C GLY A 683 14.81 -14.45 1.40
N GLY A 684 14.17 -14.05 0.30
CA GLY A 684 12.74 -13.76 0.26
C GLY A 684 11.98 -15.01 -0.16
N LEU A 685 11.15 -15.52 0.73
CA LEU A 685 10.45 -16.80 0.63
C LEU A 685 8.95 -16.61 0.89
N PRO A 686 8.06 -17.51 0.47
CA PRO A 686 6.74 -17.58 1.07
C PRO A 686 6.85 -17.89 2.58
N CYS A 687 5.89 -17.44 3.38
CA CYS A 687 5.76 -17.96 4.75
C CYS A 687 5.57 -19.49 4.70
N PRO A 688 6.00 -20.24 5.74
CA PRO A 688 5.93 -21.70 5.75
C PRO A 688 4.56 -22.27 5.35
N GLU A 689 3.48 -21.67 5.84
CA GLU A 689 2.09 -22.04 5.55
C GLU A 689 1.69 -21.85 4.07
N ASP A 690 2.37 -20.98 3.34
CA ASP A 690 2.10 -20.63 1.95
C ASP A 690 3.12 -21.24 0.97
N SER A 691 4.04 -22.06 1.50
CA SER A 691 5.16 -22.66 0.76
C SER A 691 4.82 -24.00 0.08
N HIS A 692 3.59 -24.49 0.23
CA HIS A 692 3.13 -25.78 -0.32
C HIS A 692 2.91 -25.77 -1.85
N VAL A 693 3.97 -25.50 -2.60
CA VAL A 693 4.07 -25.51 -4.07
C VAL A 693 5.37 -26.21 -4.47
N PRO A 694 5.51 -26.76 -5.70
CA PRO A 694 6.63 -27.64 -6.05
C PRO A 694 8.02 -27.07 -5.78
N LEU A 695 8.23 -25.77 -5.99
CA LEU A 695 9.53 -25.11 -5.74
C LEU A 695 9.69 -24.59 -4.30
N GLY A 696 8.67 -24.67 -3.45
CA GLY A 696 8.64 -23.94 -2.18
C GLY A 696 8.81 -22.42 -2.36
N TYR A 697 8.57 -21.90 -3.57
CA TYR A 697 8.95 -20.54 -3.92
C TYR A 697 7.84 -19.83 -4.68
N LYS A 698 7.58 -18.57 -4.31
CA LYS A 698 6.64 -17.68 -4.98
C LYS A 698 7.31 -16.36 -5.32
N PHE A 699 6.90 -15.77 -6.42
CA PHE A 699 7.53 -14.58 -6.97
C PHE A 699 6.85 -13.31 -6.47
N SER A 700 7.61 -12.49 -5.75
CA SER A 700 7.27 -11.11 -5.35
C SER A 700 7.89 -10.06 -6.30
N TRP A 701 8.46 -10.51 -7.43
CA TRP A 701 9.10 -9.72 -8.48
C TRP A 701 9.22 -10.56 -9.77
N ARG A 702 9.70 -9.98 -10.89
CA ARG A 702 9.76 -10.69 -12.19
C ARG A 702 10.62 -11.98 -12.15
N PRO A 703 10.08 -13.17 -12.47
CA PRO A 703 10.81 -14.44 -12.35
C PRO A 703 12.16 -14.53 -13.08
N GLN A 704 12.32 -13.81 -14.20
CA GLN A 704 13.52 -13.83 -15.04
C GLN A 704 14.82 -13.62 -14.25
N GLY A 705 14.86 -12.71 -13.28
CA GLY A 705 16.11 -12.50 -12.55
C GLY A 705 16.44 -13.61 -11.56
N VAL A 706 15.44 -14.33 -11.00
CA VAL A 706 15.71 -15.53 -10.17
C VAL A 706 16.31 -16.62 -11.05
N LEU A 707 15.69 -16.86 -12.20
CA LEU A 707 16.14 -17.88 -13.16
C LEU A 707 17.52 -17.55 -13.72
N THR A 708 17.80 -16.27 -13.98
CA THR A 708 19.13 -15.83 -14.42
C THR A 708 20.15 -15.94 -13.29
N ALA A 709 19.78 -15.57 -12.05
CA ALA A 709 20.67 -15.66 -10.90
C ALA A 709 21.07 -17.11 -10.56
N ALA A 710 20.17 -18.06 -10.83
CA ALA A 710 20.41 -19.50 -10.71
C ALA A 710 21.51 -20.03 -11.66
N MET A 711 21.98 -19.22 -12.60
CA MET A 711 23.05 -19.56 -13.55
C MET A 711 24.32 -18.72 -13.37
N ASN A 712 24.40 -17.91 -12.31
CA ASN A 712 25.60 -17.11 -12.05
C ASN A 712 26.74 -17.96 -11.51
N GLU A 713 27.98 -17.59 -11.83
CA GLU A 713 29.14 -18.13 -11.11
C GLU A 713 29.16 -17.65 -9.66
N ALA A 714 29.74 -18.47 -8.77
CA ALA A 714 29.97 -18.10 -7.38
C ALA A 714 31.43 -18.31 -6.97
N LYS A 715 31.99 -17.38 -6.19
CA LYS A 715 33.38 -17.44 -5.69
C LYS A 715 33.42 -17.05 -4.22
N PHE A 716 33.99 -17.89 -3.36
CA PHE A 716 34.00 -17.66 -1.92
C PHE A 716 35.16 -18.37 -1.22
N LEU A 717 35.46 -17.93 0.01
CA LEU A 717 36.47 -18.54 0.87
C LEU A 717 35.78 -19.44 1.90
N LEU A 718 36.18 -20.71 1.99
CA LEU A 718 35.65 -21.64 2.98
C LEU A 718 36.77 -22.51 3.52
N ASN A 719 36.94 -22.52 4.85
CA ASN A 719 37.99 -23.27 5.54
C ASN A 719 39.40 -23.07 4.92
N HIS A 720 39.77 -21.82 4.68
CA HIS A 720 41.00 -21.36 4.00
C HIS A 720 41.13 -21.75 2.53
N ARG A 721 40.14 -22.44 1.95
CA ARG A 721 40.15 -22.85 0.54
C ARG A 721 39.36 -21.85 -0.29
N ARG A 722 39.91 -21.50 -1.44
CA ARG A 722 39.19 -20.74 -2.46
C ARG A 722 38.31 -21.69 -3.25
N ILE A 723 37.01 -21.42 -3.26
CA ILE A 723 36.04 -22.22 -3.98
C ILE A 723 35.46 -21.36 -5.09
N GLU A 724 35.50 -21.88 -6.32
CA GLU A 724 34.87 -21.30 -7.50
C GLU A 724 33.87 -22.31 -8.05
N VAL A 725 32.62 -21.89 -8.19
CA VAL A 725 31.52 -22.69 -8.71
C VAL A 725 31.10 -22.08 -10.04
N PRO A 726 31.37 -22.76 -11.17
CA PRO A 726 30.86 -22.37 -12.48
C PRO A 726 29.32 -22.26 -12.49
N GLY A 727 28.78 -21.32 -13.24
CA GLY A 727 27.34 -21.04 -13.25
C GLY A 727 26.47 -22.21 -13.70
N ASP A 728 26.99 -23.08 -14.56
CA ASP A 728 26.33 -24.32 -14.98
C ASP A 728 26.22 -25.38 -13.88
N ARG A 729 27.01 -25.26 -12.81
CA ARG A 729 27.02 -26.18 -11.66
C ARG A 729 26.46 -25.58 -10.38
N LEU A 730 26.01 -24.33 -10.39
CA LEU A 730 25.55 -23.63 -9.19
C LEU A 730 24.43 -24.40 -8.47
N LEU A 731 23.40 -24.83 -9.21
CA LEU A 731 22.24 -25.54 -8.66
C LEU A 731 22.56 -26.97 -8.19
N GLN A 732 23.72 -27.50 -8.54
CA GLN A 732 24.24 -28.79 -8.05
C GLN A 732 25.21 -28.62 -6.88
N SER A 733 25.60 -27.38 -6.61
CA SER A 733 26.62 -26.98 -5.64
C SER A 733 25.98 -26.06 -4.60
N TYR A 734 25.11 -26.63 -3.78
CA TYR A 734 24.34 -25.93 -2.74
C TYR A 734 24.48 -26.61 -1.37
N PHE A 735 24.29 -25.82 -0.31
CA PHE A 735 24.35 -26.26 1.08
C PHE A 735 22.97 -26.83 1.47
N PRO A 736 22.83 -28.14 1.71
CA PRO A 736 21.52 -28.78 1.84
C PRO A 736 20.79 -28.46 3.16
N SER A 737 21.51 -28.00 4.18
CA SER A 737 20.93 -27.64 5.48
C SER A 737 21.77 -26.57 6.17
N LEU A 738 21.13 -25.49 6.60
CA LEU A 738 21.75 -24.38 7.32
C LEU A 738 21.07 -24.17 8.69
N PRO A 739 21.82 -24.21 9.81
CA PRO A 739 21.26 -24.07 11.17
C PRO A 739 20.98 -22.61 11.55
N ILE A 740 20.21 -21.89 10.72
CA ILE A 740 19.87 -20.47 10.91
C ILE A 740 18.70 -20.29 11.88
N SER A 741 17.68 -21.14 11.76
CA SER A 741 16.49 -21.11 12.61
C SER A 741 16.07 -22.55 12.95
N PRO A 742 15.67 -22.85 14.19
CA PRO A 742 15.11 -24.15 14.55
C PRO A 742 13.73 -24.39 13.89
N ASP A 743 13.01 -23.32 13.53
CA ASP A 743 11.64 -23.39 13.02
C ASP A 743 11.58 -23.46 11.48
N LEU A 744 12.71 -23.24 10.80
CA LEU A 744 12.78 -23.19 9.34
C LEU A 744 13.88 -24.12 8.82
N ALA A 745 13.47 -25.13 8.04
CA ALA A 745 14.41 -25.91 7.24
C ALA A 745 14.83 -25.09 6.01
N LEU A 746 16.13 -24.84 5.85
CA LEU A 746 16.67 -23.98 4.81
C LEU A 746 17.90 -24.61 4.13
N GLU A 747 17.92 -24.52 2.80
CA GLU A 747 19.11 -24.76 1.98
C GLU A 747 19.71 -23.43 1.51
N GLY A 748 21.00 -23.44 1.15
CA GLY A 748 21.75 -22.24 0.75
C GLY A 748 22.48 -22.40 -0.58
N LEU A 749 22.32 -21.42 -1.47
CA LEU A 749 23.11 -21.30 -2.70
C LEU A 749 24.19 -20.22 -2.51
N PRO A 750 25.48 -20.48 -2.82
CA PRO A 750 26.47 -19.41 -2.79
C PRO A 750 26.15 -18.34 -3.85
N ASN A 751 26.39 -17.07 -3.53
CA ASN A 751 25.92 -15.95 -4.35
C ASN A 751 27.09 -15.11 -4.89
N ARG A 752 27.24 -15.05 -6.22
CA ARG A 752 28.20 -14.20 -6.94
C ARG A 752 29.62 -14.30 -6.34
N ASN A 753 30.39 -13.23 -6.44
CA ASN A 753 31.74 -13.14 -5.92
C ASN A 753 31.76 -12.56 -4.50
N SER A 754 31.94 -13.39 -3.49
CA SER A 754 32.09 -12.97 -2.10
C SER A 754 33.44 -12.26 -1.84
N TYR A 755 34.47 -12.49 -2.67
CA TYR A 755 35.79 -11.84 -2.49
C TYR A 755 35.76 -10.33 -2.64
N ASP A 756 34.85 -9.81 -3.47
CA ASP A 756 34.72 -8.36 -3.68
C ASP A 756 34.34 -7.66 -2.37
N TYR A 757 33.60 -8.34 -1.50
CA TYR A 757 33.19 -7.83 -0.19
C TYR A 757 34.20 -8.12 0.91
N LEU A 758 34.97 -9.21 0.82
CA LEU A 758 36.04 -9.52 1.78
C LEU A 758 36.96 -8.32 2.00
N LYS A 759 37.42 -7.70 0.91
CA LYS A 759 38.31 -6.52 0.94
C LYS A 759 37.63 -5.25 1.48
N ARG A 760 36.31 -5.17 1.36
CA ARG A 760 35.51 -4.00 1.79
C ARG A 760 35.11 -4.09 3.25
N TYR A 761 34.90 -5.31 3.75
CA TYR A 761 34.39 -5.56 5.08
C TYR A 761 35.48 -5.73 6.12
N ILE A 762 36.49 -6.53 5.79
CA ILE A 762 37.49 -6.90 6.76
C ILE A 762 38.69 -5.96 6.64
N PRO A 763 39.15 -5.36 7.75
CA PRO A 763 40.32 -4.50 7.72
C PRO A 763 41.56 -5.19 7.13
N PRO A 764 42.44 -4.45 6.43
CA PRO A 764 43.70 -4.97 5.95
C PRO A 764 44.53 -5.62 7.07
N GLY A 765 45.22 -6.72 6.76
CA GLY A 765 46.13 -7.41 7.71
C GLY A 765 45.50 -8.57 8.49
N MET A 766 44.17 -8.74 8.47
CA MET A 766 43.52 -9.92 9.03
C MET A 766 43.38 -11.02 7.97
N LYS A 767 43.78 -12.26 8.29
CA LYS A 767 43.53 -13.44 7.45
C LYS A 767 42.29 -14.18 7.94
N GLN A 768 41.35 -14.40 7.03
CA GLN A 768 40.06 -15.02 7.29
C GLN A 768 40.14 -16.51 6.93
N ARG A 769 39.43 -17.32 7.70
CA ARG A 769 39.18 -18.74 7.43
C ARG A 769 38.05 -18.91 6.44
N THR A 770 36.93 -18.23 6.68
CA THR A 770 35.72 -18.39 5.87
C THR A 770 35.09 -17.03 5.59
N PHE A 771 34.67 -16.81 4.34
CA PHE A 771 33.93 -15.64 3.90
C PHE A 771 32.96 -16.05 2.79
N VAL A 772 31.68 -16.21 3.16
CA VAL A 772 30.63 -16.71 2.26
C VAL A 772 29.41 -15.78 2.31
N ARG A 773 28.94 -15.35 1.15
CA ARG A 773 27.60 -14.78 0.97
C ARG A 773 26.75 -15.73 0.13
N GLY A 774 25.47 -15.88 0.48
CA GLY A 774 24.59 -16.83 -0.17
C GLY A 774 23.11 -16.46 -0.12
N THR A 775 22.31 -17.24 -0.81
CA THR A 775 20.87 -17.08 -0.94
C THR A 775 20.16 -18.27 -0.32
N LEU A 776 19.12 -18.02 0.47
CA LEU A 776 18.31 -19.05 1.15
C LEU A 776 17.15 -19.52 0.28
N ARG A 777 16.84 -20.82 0.35
CA ARG A 777 15.67 -21.47 -0.24
C ARG A 777 15.14 -22.54 0.70
N TYR A 778 13.91 -22.98 0.47
CA TYR A 778 13.42 -24.20 1.10
C TYR A 778 14.05 -25.44 0.44
N PRO A 779 14.25 -26.53 1.21
CA PRO A 779 14.80 -27.77 0.69
C PRO A 779 14.08 -28.28 -0.56
N GLY A 780 14.85 -28.72 -1.55
CA GLY A 780 14.34 -29.28 -2.81
C GLY A 780 14.33 -28.29 -3.97
N PHE A 781 14.41 -26.98 -3.69
CA PHE A 781 14.46 -25.94 -4.72
C PHE A 781 15.62 -26.15 -5.69
N SER A 782 16.84 -26.32 -5.18
CA SER A 782 18.05 -26.41 -6.00
C SER A 782 18.05 -27.64 -6.90
N SER A 783 17.64 -28.80 -6.36
CA SER A 783 17.54 -30.04 -7.14
C SER A 783 16.50 -29.93 -8.26
N LEU A 784 15.30 -29.43 -7.95
CA LEU A 784 14.23 -29.29 -8.93
C LEU A 784 14.59 -28.24 -10.00
N MET A 785 15.21 -27.12 -9.62
CA MET A 785 15.68 -26.12 -10.58
C MET A 785 16.83 -26.64 -11.45
N SER A 786 17.73 -27.46 -10.90
CA SER A 786 18.76 -28.18 -11.67
C SER A 786 18.11 -29.10 -12.71
N SER A 787 17.03 -29.78 -12.33
CA SER A 787 16.26 -30.63 -13.24
C SER A 787 15.63 -29.83 -14.38
N PHE A 788 14.98 -28.69 -14.08
CA PHE A 788 14.46 -27.79 -15.13
C PHE A 788 15.55 -27.27 -16.06
N ARG A 789 16.76 -27.01 -15.53
CA ARG A 789 17.91 -26.64 -16.35
C ARG A 789 18.34 -27.76 -17.28
N SER A 790 18.42 -29.00 -16.79
CA SER A 790 18.76 -30.19 -17.61
C SER A 790 17.74 -30.43 -18.73
N LEU A 791 16.48 -30.04 -18.53
CA LEU A 791 15.43 -30.08 -19.57
C LEU A 791 15.53 -28.93 -20.60
N GLY A 792 16.41 -27.96 -20.39
CA GLY A 792 16.60 -26.81 -21.28
C GLY A 792 15.68 -25.62 -21.00
N LEU A 793 14.87 -25.67 -19.94
CA LEU A 793 13.89 -24.61 -19.61
C LEU A 793 14.55 -23.28 -19.20
N LEU A 794 15.81 -23.31 -18.76
CA LEU A 794 16.58 -22.12 -18.37
C LEU A 794 17.46 -21.58 -19.53
N ASN A 795 17.29 -22.09 -20.75
CA ASN A 795 18.06 -21.62 -21.90
C ASN A 795 17.60 -20.23 -22.35
N ASN A 796 18.51 -19.25 -22.36
CA ASN A 796 18.25 -17.87 -22.77
C ASN A 796 19.05 -17.44 -24.03
N HIS A 797 19.56 -18.40 -24.80
CA HIS A 797 20.35 -18.08 -25.98
C HIS A 797 19.44 -17.62 -27.14
N PRO A 798 19.77 -16.55 -27.90
CA PRO A 798 18.89 -16.08 -28.99
C PRO A 798 18.57 -17.14 -30.06
N LYS A 799 19.47 -18.10 -30.30
CA LYS A 799 19.24 -19.23 -31.23
C LYS A 799 18.31 -20.32 -30.69
N SER A 800 17.99 -20.32 -29.40
CA SER A 800 17.05 -21.29 -28.81
C SER A 800 15.59 -20.81 -28.86
N LYS A 801 15.36 -19.60 -29.38
CA LYS A 801 14.02 -19.03 -29.58
C LYS A 801 13.08 -19.99 -30.31
N MET A 802 11.86 -20.08 -29.82
CA MET A 802 10.86 -21.01 -30.29
C MET A 802 9.46 -20.40 -30.20
N GLU A 803 8.58 -20.86 -31.09
CA GLU A 803 7.15 -20.62 -31.02
C GLU A 803 6.49 -21.90 -30.50
N LEU A 804 5.66 -21.76 -29.47
CA LEU A 804 5.10 -22.90 -28.75
C LEU A 804 3.67 -23.16 -29.21
N SER A 805 3.34 -24.40 -29.58
CA SER A 805 1.99 -24.79 -30.02
C SER A 805 1.05 -25.11 -28.87
N SER A 806 1.57 -25.67 -27.77
CA SER A 806 0.85 -25.92 -26.51
C SER A 806 1.83 -26.01 -25.34
N TRP A 807 1.36 -25.78 -24.11
CA TRP A 807 2.21 -25.89 -22.92
C TRP A 807 2.72 -27.31 -22.69
N GLU A 808 1.95 -28.34 -23.07
CA GLU A 808 2.34 -29.75 -23.00
C GLU A 808 3.48 -30.09 -23.97
N ALA A 809 3.62 -29.35 -25.08
CA ALA A 809 4.71 -29.53 -26.02
C ALA A 809 6.03 -28.90 -25.53
N PHE A 810 5.99 -28.04 -24.51
CA PHE A 810 7.10 -27.15 -24.16
C PHE A 810 8.36 -27.91 -23.72
N VAL A 811 8.21 -28.88 -22.82
CA VAL A 811 9.34 -29.68 -22.31
C VAL A 811 9.95 -30.53 -23.42
N VAL A 812 9.09 -31.12 -24.27
CA VAL A 812 9.54 -31.97 -25.40
C VAL A 812 10.36 -31.15 -26.40
N GLU A 813 9.90 -29.96 -26.74
CA GLU A 813 10.58 -29.07 -27.70
C GLU A 813 11.90 -28.53 -27.12
N CYS A 814 11.96 -28.22 -25.82
CA CYS A 814 13.21 -27.86 -25.16
C CYS A 814 14.23 -29.00 -25.19
N MET A 815 13.80 -30.23 -24.86
CA MET A 815 14.68 -31.41 -24.90
C MET A 815 15.16 -31.73 -26.33
N ALA A 816 14.30 -31.58 -27.34
CA ALA A 816 14.68 -31.81 -28.73
C ALA A 816 15.82 -30.86 -29.18
N ARG A 817 15.78 -29.60 -28.72
CA ARG A 817 16.77 -28.57 -29.06
C ARG A 817 18.11 -28.70 -28.34
N LEU A 818 18.18 -29.46 -27.25
CA LEU A 818 19.44 -29.77 -26.56
C LEU A 818 20.32 -30.78 -27.33
N GLY A 819 19.85 -31.30 -28.47
CA GLY A 819 20.63 -32.25 -29.28
C GLY A 819 20.60 -33.68 -28.72
N SER A 820 19.61 -34.01 -27.89
CA SER A 820 19.28 -35.40 -27.52
C SER A 820 18.72 -36.14 -28.74
N ALA A 821 19.60 -36.42 -29.70
CA ALA A 821 19.34 -36.94 -31.05
C ALA A 821 18.69 -38.34 -31.11
N GLY A 822 18.22 -38.89 -29.99
CA GLY A 822 17.47 -40.14 -29.92
C GLY A 822 15.94 -40.00 -29.86
N ILE A 823 15.40 -38.81 -29.52
CA ILE A 823 13.96 -38.66 -29.26
C ILE A 823 13.17 -38.38 -30.55
N GLY A 824 13.78 -37.69 -31.52
CA GLY A 824 13.16 -37.39 -32.80
C GLY A 824 12.75 -38.61 -33.63
N ASN A 825 13.32 -39.79 -33.37
CA ASN A 825 13.03 -41.02 -34.10
C ASN A 825 12.24 -42.08 -33.30
N ARG A 826 12.00 -41.87 -31.99
CA ARG A 826 11.21 -42.80 -31.15
C ARG A 826 9.74 -42.39 -30.98
N ASN A 827 9.38 -41.17 -31.39
CA ASN A 827 8.02 -40.61 -31.25
C ASN A 827 7.09 -40.81 -32.47
N ARG A 828 7.44 -41.69 -33.44
CA ARG A 828 6.47 -42.10 -34.48
C ARG A 828 5.54 -43.24 -34.05
N SER A 829 5.76 -43.85 -32.89
CA SER A 829 4.84 -44.83 -32.28
C SER A 829 4.23 -44.25 -31.01
N GLY A 830 2.98 -43.80 -31.09
CA GLY A 830 2.26 -43.09 -30.02
C GLY A 830 2.01 -43.89 -28.73
N GLY A 831 3.03 -44.02 -27.88
CA GLY A 831 2.91 -44.56 -26.52
C GLY A 831 3.47 -43.60 -25.47
N ALA A 832 2.82 -43.52 -24.31
CA ALA A 832 3.20 -42.71 -23.15
C ALA A 832 4.60 -43.01 -22.54
N GLY A 833 5.35 -43.99 -23.08
CA GLY A 833 6.69 -44.37 -22.60
C GLY A 833 7.84 -43.46 -23.01
N GLY A 834 7.72 -42.69 -24.11
CA GLY A 834 8.88 -41.96 -24.70
C GLY A 834 9.44 -40.81 -23.86
N ILE A 835 8.60 -40.07 -23.13
CA ILE A 835 9.04 -38.98 -22.23
C ILE A 835 9.66 -39.56 -20.95
N ARG A 836 9.08 -40.64 -20.40
CA ARG A 836 9.55 -41.25 -19.15
C ARG A 836 10.96 -41.82 -19.27
N ASP A 837 11.26 -42.47 -20.40
CA ASP A 837 12.60 -42.99 -20.68
C ASP A 837 13.60 -41.85 -20.92
N ALA A 838 13.22 -40.81 -21.67
CA ALA A 838 14.07 -39.64 -21.92
C ALA A 838 14.39 -38.84 -20.64
N LEU A 839 13.45 -38.73 -19.70
CA LEU A 839 13.67 -38.11 -18.40
C LEU A 839 14.66 -38.92 -17.55
N SER A 840 14.59 -40.25 -17.61
CA SER A 840 15.45 -41.15 -16.85
C SER A 840 16.93 -41.10 -17.28
N ASP A 841 17.20 -40.67 -18.52
CA ASP A 841 18.55 -40.48 -19.06
C ASP A 841 19.18 -39.13 -18.66
N LEU A 842 18.37 -38.11 -18.40
CA LEU A 842 18.82 -36.73 -18.15
C LEU A 842 18.80 -36.32 -16.67
N ILE A 843 17.99 -36.99 -15.86
CA ILE A 843 17.67 -36.59 -14.49
C ILE A 843 18.03 -37.73 -13.52
N PRO A 844 18.69 -37.43 -12.38
CA PRO A 844 18.99 -38.46 -11.38
C PRO A 844 17.71 -39.12 -10.87
N LYS A 845 17.75 -40.46 -10.67
CA LYS A 845 16.56 -41.25 -10.28
C LYS A 845 15.79 -40.72 -9.08
N LYS A 846 16.49 -40.16 -8.09
CA LYS A 846 15.90 -39.61 -6.87
C LYS A 846 15.11 -38.31 -7.09
N ASP A 847 15.39 -37.58 -8.17
CA ASP A 847 14.79 -36.28 -8.48
C ASP A 847 13.63 -36.43 -9.48
N LEU A 848 13.45 -37.63 -10.07
CA LEU A 848 12.44 -37.92 -11.09
C LEU A 848 11.01 -37.77 -10.58
N ASP A 849 10.72 -38.23 -9.37
CA ASP A 849 9.37 -38.16 -8.81
C ASP A 849 8.97 -36.70 -8.52
N ASP A 850 9.86 -35.93 -7.87
CA ASP A 850 9.64 -34.51 -7.60
C ASP A 850 9.49 -33.71 -8.90
N LEU A 851 10.33 -33.99 -9.90
CA LEU A 851 10.22 -33.37 -11.22
C LEU A 851 8.88 -33.69 -11.90
N ARG A 852 8.44 -34.95 -11.86
CA ARG A 852 7.17 -35.37 -12.47
C ARG A 852 6.00 -34.63 -11.82
N VAL A 853 5.93 -34.62 -10.48
CA VAL A 853 4.89 -33.91 -9.73
C VAL A 853 4.91 -32.42 -10.07
N ALA A 854 6.10 -31.82 -10.18
CA ALA A 854 6.23 -30.42 -10.54
C ALA A 854 5.75 -30.12 -11.98
N LEU A 855 6.10 -30.96 -12.96
CA LEU A 855 5.67 -30.80 -14.36
C LEU A 855 4.16 -30.97 -14.50
N GLU A 856 3.56 -31.93 -13.81
CA GLU A 856 2.10 -32.11 -13.77
C GLU A 856 1.41 -30.90 -13.13
N TRP A 857 1.91 -30.42 -11.99
CA TRP A 857 1.36 -29.24 -11.30
C TRP A 857 1.46 -27.96 -12.15
N LEU A 858 2.56 -27.81 -12.90
CA LEU A 858 2.76 -26.69 -13.82
C LEU A 858 1.91 -26.79 -15.10
N GLY A 859 1.27 -27.94 -15.37
CA GLY A 859 0.52 -28.20 -16.60
C GLY A 859 1.41 -28.46 -17.82
N LEU A 860 2.63 -28.96 -17.59
CA LEU A 860 3.61 -29.32 -18.62
C LEU A 860 3.64 -30.82 -18.93
N ALA A 861 2.91 -31.63 -18.15
CA ALA A 861 2.76 -33.08 -18.34
C ALA A 861 1.32 -33.53 -18.02
N LYS A 862 0.89 -34.66 -18.58
CA LYS A 862 -0.44 -35.26 -18.30
C LYS A 862 -0.41 -36.00 -16.96
N SER A 863 -1.45 -35.82 -16.14
CA SER A 863 -1.66 -36.59 -14.92
C SER A 863 -2.20 -37.99 -15.24
N ASP A 864 -1.53 -39.04 -14.77
CA ASP A 864 -2.02 -40.42 -14.84
C ASP A 864 -3.12 -40.73 -13.82
N THR A 865 -3.32 -39.86 -12.82
CA THR A 865 -4.36 -39.97 -11.80
C THR A 865 -5.49 -38.98 -12.05
N MET A 866 -6.70 -39.49 -12.26
CA MET A 866 -7.98 -38.75 -12.21
C MET A 866 -8.31 -38.33 -10.76
N GLN A 867 -7.41 -37.57 -10.12
CA GLN A 867 -7.69 -36.90 -8.87
C GLN A 867 -7.52 -35.39 -9.09
N THR A 868 -8.61 -34.69 -8.85
CA THR A 868 -8.74 -33.24 -8.82
C THR A 868 -7.73 -32.62 -7.85
N ALA A 869 -6.52 -32.30 -8.33
CA ALA A 869 -5.57 -31.53 -7.56
C ALA A 869 -6.07 -30.08 -7.49
N ALA A 870 -6.18 -29.54 -6.28
CA ALA A 870 -6.71 -28.22 -5.91
C ALA A 870 -5.87 -27.01 -6.42
N GLY A 871 -5.19 -27.14 -7.56
CA GLY A 871 -4.30 -26.14 -8.15
C GLY A 871 -4.50 -25.88 -9.65
N ALA A 872 -5.57 -26.42 -10.27
CA ALA A 872 -5.87 -26.21 -11.69
C ALA A 872 -6.37 -24.78 -11.99
N SER A 873 -5.50 -23.79 -11.80
CA SER A 873 -5.61 -22.49 -12.46
C SER A 873 -5.51 -22.71 -13.96
N ALA A 874 -6.47 -22.16 -14.73
CA ALA A 874 -6.46 -22.17 -16.18
C ALA A 874 -5.06 -21.81 -16.73
N MET A 875 -4.56 -22.57 -17.70
CA MET A 875 -3.26 -22.32 -18.30
C MET A 875 -3.22 -20.92 -18.92
N PRO A 876 -2.12 -20.17 -18.75
CA PRO A 876 -2.02 -18.85 -19.35
C PRO A 876 -2.02 -18.97 -20.89
N PRO A 877 -2.50 -17.94 -21.62
CA PRO A 877 -2.42 -17.95 -23.07
C PRO A 877 -0.96 -18.01 -23.53
N LEU A 878 -0.71 -18.63 -24.67
CA LEU A 878 0.64 -18.72 -25.24
C LEU A 878 1.11 -17.33 -25.69
N PRO A 879 2.33 -16.90 -25.33
CA PRO A 879 2.91 -15.65 -25.84
C PRO A 879 3.03 -15.67 -27.38
N VAL A 880 2.67 -14.57 -28.03
CA VAL A 880 2.74 -14.43 -29.49
C VAL A 880 4.18 -14.21 -29.94
N GLY A 881 4.62 -14.92 -30.99
CA GLY A 881 5.95 -14.79 -31.59
C GLY A 881 7.01 -15.68 -30.94
N GLU A 882 8.26 -15.55 -31.41
CA GLU A 882 9.38 -16.37 -30.94
C GLU A 882 10.00 -15.85 -29.64
N HIS A 883 10.06 -16.71 -28.62
CA HIS A 883 10.63 -16.41 -27.30
C HIS A 883 11.66 -17.45 -26.89
N THR A 884 12.60 -17.09 -26.01
CA THR A 884 13.53 -18.08 -25.46
C THR A 884 12.81 -19.03 -24.49
N PRO A 885 13.30 -20.26 -24.27
CA PRO A 885 12.77 -21.14 -23.24
C PRO A 885 12.71 -20.49 -21.85
N LEU A 886 13.74 -19.74 -21.47
CA LEU A 886 13.75 -19.02 -20.19
C LEU A 886 12.62 -18.00 -20.10
N ASP A 887 12.33 -17.24 -21.17
CA ASP A 887 11.25 -16.26 -21.20
C ASP A 887 9.86 -16.91 -21.11
N LEU A 888 9.64 -17.98 -21.86
CA LEU A 888 8.39 -18.77 -21.81
C LEU A 888 8.19 -19.37 -20.42
N PHE A 889 9.24 -19.94 -19.83
CA PHE A 889 9.18 -20.52 -18.49
C PHE A 889 8.95 -19.45 -17.43
N ALA A 890 9.64 -18.32 -17.51
CA ALA A 890 9.42 -17.17 -16.61
C ALA A 890 7.98 -16.66 -16.70
N TYR A 891 7.41 -16.57 -17.91
CA TYR A 891 6.03 -16.18 -18.12
C TYR A 891 5.06 -17.15 -17.43
N LEU A 892 5.23 -18.46 -17.63
CA LEU A 892 4.41 -19.48 -16.96
C LEU A 892 4.50 -19.38 -15.44
N LEU A 893 5.71 -19.31 -14.89
CA LEU A 893 5.95 -19.21 -13.45
C LEU A 893 5.37 -17.93 -12.85
N SER A 894 5.36 -16.82 -13.60
CA SER A 894 4.76 -15.55 -13.13
C SER A 894 3.25 -15.65 -12.87
N GLN A 895 2.58 -16.61 -13.51
CA GLN A 895 1.15 -16.85 -13.36
C GLN A 895 0.87 -17.93 -12.31
N LYS A 896 1.63 -19.02 -12.33
CA LYS A 896 1.44 -20.19 -11.45
C LYS A 896 1.98 -19.97 -10.04
N LEU A 897 3.12 -19.29 -9.89
CA LEU A 897 3.81 -19.08 -8.61
C LEU A 897 3.74 -17.62 -8.13
N ARG A 898 2.66 -16.91 -8.43
CA ARG A 898 2.35 -15.61 -7.80
C ARG A 898 1.70 -15.81 -6.44
N TYR A 899 1.87 -14.84 -5.54
CA TYR A 899 1.12 -14.81 -4.28
C TYR A 899 -0.38 -14.61 -4.55
N ALA A 900 -1.21 -15.48 -3.97
CA ALA A 900 -2.66 -15.33 -3.96
C ALA A 900 -3.10 -14.35 -2.86
N LYS A 901 -4.36 -13.91 -2.91
CA LYS A 901 -4.91 -13.00 -1.90
C LYS A 901 -4.91 -13.68 -0.53
N GLY A 902 -4.23 -13.06 0.43
CA GLY A 902 -4.12 -13.55 1.81
C GLY A 902 -2.84 -14.32 2.11
N GLU A 903 -2.10 -14.76 1.08
CA GLU A 903 -0.78 -15.38 1.25
C GLU A 903 0.27 -14.32 1.60
N ARG A 904 1.29 -14.73 2.35
CA ARG A 904 2.31 -13.85 2.89
C ARG A 904 3.71 -14.27 2.46
N ASP A 905 4.56 -13.28 2.22
CA ASP A 905 5.99 -13.49 2.08
C ASP A 905 6.73 -13.26 3.41
N MET A 906 7.95 -13.76 3.44
CA MET A 906 8.90 -13.67 4.54
C MET A 906 10.29 -13.36 3.98
N VAL A 907 11.03 -12.52 4.69
CA VAL A 907 12.45 -12.27 4.47
C VAL A 907 13.21 -12.85 5.65
N VAL A 908 14.22 -13.67 5.35
CA VAL A 908 15.22 -14.15 6.31
C VAL A 908 16.58 -13.65 5.88
N LEU A 909 17.26 -12.90 6.74
CA LEU A 909 18.65 -12.46 6.57
C LEU A 909 19.43 -12.85 7.82
N ALA A 910 20.52 -13.59 7.67
CA ALA A 910 21.31 -14.08 8.80
C ALA A 910 22.80 -13.92 8.55
N HIS A 911 23.51 -13.39 9.54
CA HIS A 911 24.97 -13.35 9.60
C HIS A 911 25.47 -14.26 10.73
N GLU A 912 26.58 -14.94 10.49
CA GLU A 912 27.38 -15.60 11.52
C GLU A 912 28.83 -15.12 11.43
N ILE A 913 29.36 -14.60 12.54
CA ILE A 913 30.74 -14.15 12.67
C ILE A 913 31.42 -14.96 13.77
N ILE A 914 32.48 -15.68 13.42
CA ILE A 914 33.32 -16.38 14.40
C ILE A 914 34.53 -15.51 14.69
N THR A 915 34.77 -15.25 15.98
CA THR A 915 35.87 -14.41 16.43
C THR A 915 36.78 -15.11 17.41
N ARG A 916 38.01 -14.61 17.52
CA ARG A 916 39.01 -15.03 18.49
C ARG A 916 39.50 -13.83 19.30
N SER A 917 39.64 -14.01 20.61
CA SER A 917 40.23 -13.02 21.52
C SER A 917 41.14 -13.70 22.55
N LYS A 918 42.11 -12.96 23.09
CA LYS A 918 42.93 -13.43 24.21
C LYS A 918 42.12 -13.27 25.51
N SER A 919 42.08 -14.30 26.35
CA SER A 919 41.44 -14.17 27.67
C SER A 919 42.15 -13.08 28.49
N PRO A 920 41.44 -12.19 29.20
CA PRO A 920 42.08 -11.31 30.16
C PRO A 920 42.75 -12.16 31.24
N SER A 921 44.06 -12.03 31.39
CA SER A 921 44.83 -12.68 32.46
C SER A 921 44.31 -12.15 33.81
N SER A 922 43.66 -13.00 34.60
CA SER A 922 43.38 -12.68 35.99
C SER A 922 44.71 -12.45 36.71
N SER A 923 44.82 -11.32 37.38
CA SER A 923 45.96 -10.96 38.23
C SER A 923 46.19 -12.01 39.33
N SER A 924 47.04 -12.99 39.07
CA SER A 924 47.82 -13.68 40.11
C SER A 924 49.02 -14.39 39.46
N SER A 925 50.20 -14.02 39.95
CA SER A 925 51.50 -14.59 39.63
C SER A 925 51.52 -16.12 39.56
N SER A 926 51.82 -16.69 38.39
CA SER A 926 52.78 -17.79 38.26
C SER A 926 53.10 -18.02 36.78
N SER A 927 54.38 -18.24 36.52
CA SER A 927 55.01 -18.40 35.21
C SER A 927 54.63 -19.73 34.55
N SER A 928 53.73 -19.70 33.57
CA SER A 928 53.66 -20.55 32.36
C SER A 928 52.27 -20.43 31.70
N ASP A 929 51.85 -19.20 31.40
CA ASP A 929 50.49 -18.96 30.91
C ASP A 929 50.44 -19.07 29.38
N SER A 930 50.18 -20.26 28.86
CA SER A 930 49.79 -20.48 27.47
C SER A 930 48.38 -19.91 27.28
N GLY A 931 48.29 -18.57 27.17
CA GLY A 931 47.03 -17.83 27.17
C GLY A 931 45.97 -18.48 26.27
N LEU A 932 44.95 -19.06 26.90
CA LEU A 932 43.86 -19.72 26.18
C LEU A 932 43.13 -18.67 25.32
N TRP A 933 43.13 -18.89 24.01
CA TRP A 933 42.35 -18.10 23.08
C TRP A 933 40.88 -18.50 23.22
N LYS A 934 40.02 -17.51 23.45
CA LYS A 934 38.57 -17.69 23.50
C LYS A 934 38.01 -17.57 22.08
N THR A 935 37.19 -18.53 21.67
CA THR A 935 36.46 -18.48 20.40
C THR A 935 34.97 -18.20 20.68
N GLU A 936 34.41 -17.22 19.99
CA GLU A 936 33.01 -16.81 20.14
C GLU A 936 32.31 -16.80 18.79
N VAL A 937 31.04 -17.23 18.78
CA VAL A 937 30.16 -17.21 17.62
C VAL A 937 29.11 -16.14 17.87
N HIS A 938 29.08 -15.16 16.97
CA HIS A 938 28.12 -14.07 16.97
C HIS A 938 27.15 -14.28 15.81
N THR A 939 25.86 -14.27 16.10
CA THR A 939 24.81 -14.39 15.07
C THR A 939 23.98 -13.12 15.07
N SER A 940 23.48 -12.74 13.90
CA SER A 940 22.59 -11.61 13.72
C SER A 940 21.54 -11.97 12.69
N THR A 941 20.27 -12.03 13.09
CA THR A 941 19.19 -12.59 12.27
C THR A 941 18.02 -11.63 12.18
N LEU A 942 17.55 -11.37 10.97
CA LEU A 942 16.29 -10.67 10.68
C LEU A 942 15.32 -11.69 10.07
N ILE A 943 14.16 -11.84 10.70
CA ILE A 943 13.00 -12.53 10.12
C ILE A 943 11.86 -11.51 10.07
N SER A 944 11.41 -11.17 8.87
CA SER A 944 10.34 -10.19 8.65
C SER A 944 9.26 -10.82 7.78
N THR A 945 8.00 -10.60 8.10
CA THR A 945 6.85 -11.11 7.34
C THR A 945 6.03 -9.97 6.74
N ALA A 946 5.21 -10.29 5.73
CA ALA A 946 4.26 -9.34 5.16
C ALA A 946 3.41 -8.69 6.25
N THR A 947 3.26 -7.37 6.16
CA THR A 947 2.38 -6.61 7.05
C THR A 947 0.93 -6.72 6.62
N THR A 948 0.04 -6.88 7.59
CA THR A 948 -1.41 -6.75 7.42
C THR A 948 -1.85 -5.33 7.74
N THR A 949 -3.13 -5.02 7.52
CA THR A 949 -3.76 -3.77 7.97
C THR A 949 -3.67 -3.55 9.48
N HIS A 950 -3.36 -4.60 10.26
CA HIS A 950 -3.20 -4.51 11.71
C HIS A 950 -1.75 -4.27 12.13
N ASP A 951 -0.78 -4.51 11.23
CA ASP A 951 0.66 -4.38 11.51
C ASP A 951 1.21 -3.00 11.09
N VAL A 952 0.44 -2.19 10.36
CA VAL A 952 0.83 -0.84 9.92
C VAL A 952 0.56 0.18 11.02
N GLY A 953 1.62 0.84 11.49
CA GLY A 953 1.58 1.75 12.65
C GLY A 953 1.39 3.22 12.31
N TYR A 954 1.48 3.62 11.04
CA TYR A 954 1.38 5.01 10.60
C TYR A 954 0.14 5.26 9.74
N PRO A 955 -0.66 6.32 9.99
CA PRO A 955 -1.80 6.66 9.15
C PRO A 955 -1.40 6.87 7.69
N GLY A 956 -2.04 6.16 6.76
CA GLY A 956 -1.74 6.21 5.32
C GLY A 956 -0.66 5.23 4.84
N GLU A 957 -0.02 4.48 5.75
CA GLU A 957 0.89 3.38 5.40
C GLU A 957 0.10 2.14 4.98
N ARG A 958 0.50 1.55 3.85
CA ARG A 958 -0.21 0.42 3.24
C ARG A 958 0.39 -0.91 3.68
N PRO A 959 -0.43 -1.97 3.80
CA PRO A 959 0.07 -3.34 3.91
C PRO A 959 1.04 -3.62 2.76
N ALA A 960 2.20 -4.17 3.10
CA ALA A 960 3.26 -4.44 2.16
C ALA A 960 3.96 -5.76 2.50
N SER A 961 4.45 -6.41 1.43
CA SER A 961 5.26 -7.61 1.52
C SER A 961 6.55 -7.36 2.32
N ALA A 962 7.07 -8.38 2.99
CA ALA A 962 8.36 -8.32 3.69
C ALA A 962 9.47 -7.84 2.74
N MET A 963 9.48 -8.34 1.50
CA MET A 963 10.42 -7.91 0.46
C MET A 963 10.27 -6.43 0.11
N ALA A 964 9.05 -5.94 -0.11
CA ALA A 964 8.83 -4.54 -0.45
C ALA A 964 9.27 -3.60 0.70
N ARG A 965 9.01 -3.98 1.95
CA ARG A 965 9.42 -3.19 3.13
C ARG A 965 10.93 -3.16 3.29
N THR A 966 11.56 -4.33 3.24
CA THR A 966 13.01 -4.47 3.46
C THR A 966 13.86 -3.95 2.30
N VAL A 967 13.28 -3.70 1.12
CA VAL A 967 13.96 -2.99 0.02
C VAL A 967 13.58 -1.51 -0.02
N GLY A 968 12.29 -1.18 0.10
CA GLY A 968 11.77 0.17 -0.07
C GLY A 968 12.08 1.12 1.10
N MET A 969 12.10 0.61 2.35
CA MET A 969 12.39 1.46 3.51
C MET A 969 13.87 1.89 3.58
N PRO A 970 14.88 1.01 3.40
CA PRO A 970 16.28 1.44 3.43
C PRO A 970 16.61 2.51 2.38
N ILE A 971 16.14 2.34 1.14
CA ILE A 971 16.40 3.28 0.06
C ILE A 971 15.71 4.64 0.31
N ALA A 972 14.48 4.63 0.85
CA ALA A 972 13.77 5.85 1.23
C ALA A 972 14.47 6.60 2.38
N ILE A 973 14.92 5.88 3.41
CA ILE A 973 15.70 6.45 4.52
C ILE A 973 16.98 7.08 3.98
N ALA A 974 17.71 6.39 3.11
CA ALA A 974 18.91 6.92 2.48
C ALA A 974 18.61 8.17 1.63
N ALA A 975 17.53 8.18 0.85
CA ALA A 975 17.13 9.36 0.08
C ALA A 975 16.79 10.57 0.96
N LEU A 976 16.09 10.36 2.09
CA LEU A 976 15.78 11.41 3.07
C LEU A 976 17.03 11.96 3.76
N LEU A 977 17.97 11.08 4.14
CA LEU A 977 19.28 11.47 4.69
C LEU A 977 20.05 12.34 3.71
N VAL A 978 20.16 11.88 2.46
CA VAL A 978 20.90 12.58 1.39
C VAL A 978 20.23 13.90 1.00
N ALA A 979 18.90 13.99 1.06
CA ALA A 979 18.16 15.24 0.80
C ALA A 979 18.34 16.31 1.89
N GLY A 980 18.87 15.92 3.05
CA GLY A 980 19.00 16.80 4.22
C GLY A 980 17.67 17.01 4.97
N SER A 981 16.74 16.06 4.87
CA SER A 981 15.44 16.08 5.55
C SER A 981 15.26 14.88 6.51
N PRO A 982 16.14 14.69 7.52
CA PRO A 982 16.04 13.57 8.47
C PRO A 982 15.04 13.83 9.62
N SER A 983 14.15 14.81 9.48
CA SER A 983 13.26 15.29 10.55
C SER A 983 12.36 14.19 11.12
N THR A 984 11.96 13.25 10.25
CA THR A 984 11.12 12.07 10.53
C THR A 984 11.92 10.78 10.79
N LEU A 985 13.25 10.87 10.79
CA LEU A 985 14.16 9.75 11.02
C LEU A 985 14.70 9.76 12.45
N SER A 986 15.52 8.75 12.78
CA SER A 986 16.11 8.55 14.10
C SER A 986 16.96 9.75 14.56
N GLN A 987 17.29 9.82 15.86
CA GLN A 987 18.14 10.89 16.38
C GLN A 987 19.57 10.86 15.79
N SER A 988 20.09 9.69 15.43
CA SER A 988 21.39 9.60 14.75
C SER A 988 21.33 10.13 13.32
N ALA A 989 20.18 10.02 12.63
CA ALA A 989 19.95 10.63 11.32
C ALA A 989 19.99 12.15 11.33
N LYS A 990 19.59 12.82 12.42
CA LYS A 990 19.63 14.29 12.53
C LYS A 990 21.05 14.86 12.55
N LYS A 991 22.05 14.04 12.88
CA LYS A 991 23.47 14.41 12.87
C LYS A 991 24.17 14.10 11.56
N PHE A 992 23.47 13.46 10.63
CA PHE A 992 24.03 13.08 9.34
C PHE A 992 24.39 14.33 8.52
N LYS A 993 25.59 14.32 7.95
CA LYS A 993 26.01 15.29 6.94
C LYS A 993 26.61 14.54 5.77
N ILE A 994 26.16 14.88 4.57
CA ILE A 994 26.65 14.24 3.35
C ILE A 994 28.18 14.39 3.17
N GLY A 995 28.77 15.46 3.71
CA GLY A 995 30.21 15.69 3.68
C GLY A 995 31.05 14.86 4.66
N ASP A 996 30.42 14.15 5.61
CA ASP A 996 31.14 13.34 6.61
C ASP A 996 31.54 11.96 6.07
N PHE A 997 31.10 11.59 4.86
CA PHE A 997 31.49 10.37 4.16
C PHE A 997 31.74 10.69 2.66
N GLY A 998 32.51 9.84 1.97
CA GLY A 998 33.02 10.17 0.63
C GLY A 998 31.92 10.43 -0.41
N LEU A 999 32.12 11.42 -1.28
CA LEU A 999 31.34 11.61 -2.51
C LEU A 999 31.79 10.59 -3.59
N GLY A 1000 31.11 10.58 -4.74
CA GLY A 1000 31.34 9.58 -5.79
C GLY A 1000 30.44 8.36 -5.67
N VAL A 1001 30.91 7.22 -6.17
CA VAL A 1001 30.19 5.95 -6.15
C VAL A 1001 30.43 5.27 -4.79
N GLN A 1002 29.36 5.09 -4.03
CA GLN A 1002 29.43 4.60 -2.66
C GLN A 1002 28.48 3.42 -2.42
N ILE A 1003 28.79 2.64 -1.39
CA ILE A 1003 27.95 1.59 -0.80
C ILE A 1003 27.84 1.84 0.72
N PRO A 1004 26.83 1.28 1.42
CA PRO A 1004 26.57 1.64 2.82
C PRO A 1004 27.46 0.88 3.82
N THR A 1005 28.79 0.98 3.66
CA THR A 1005 29.76 0.32 4.56
C THR A 1005 30.40 1.25 5.58
N MET A 1006 30.23 2.57 5.43
CA MET A 1006 30.78 3.57 6.34
C MET A 1006 29.86 3.82 7.54
N ARG A 1007 30.44 3.91 8.74
CA ARG A 1007 29.68 4.08 10.00
C ARG A 1007 28.77 5.31 10.03
N GLY A 1008 29.22 6.42 9.46
CA GLY A 1008 28.41 7.64 9.34
C GLY A 1008 27.16 7.46 8.49
N LEU A 1009 27.14 6.46 7.59
CA LEU A 1009 26.04 6.18 6.67
C LEU A 1009 25.15 5.04 7.17
N TYR A 1010 25.71 3.86 7.47
CA TYR A 1010 24.88 2.71 7.83
C TYR A 1010 24.21 2.88 9.20
N ARG A 1011 24.81 3.61 10.15
CA ARG A 1011 24.29 3.68 11.51
C ARG A 1011 22.97 4.45 11.59
N PRO A 1012 22.85 5.66 11.01
CA PRO A 1012 21.57 6.33 10.85
C PRO A 1012 20.50 5.49 10.17
N ILE A 1013 20.90 4.71 9.15
CA ILE A 1013 19.99 3.83 8.40
C ILE A 1013 19.45 2.71 9.30
N LEU A 1014 20.33 1.97 9.99
CA LEU A 1014 19.93 0.89 10.89
C LEU A 1014 19.08 1.38 12.06
N ASP A 1015 19.44 2.52 12.67
CA ASP A 1015 18.67 3.09 13.77
C ASP A 1015 17.27 3.51 13.27
N SER A 1016 17.16 4.09 12.07
CA SER A 1016 15.85 4.47 11.48
C SER A 1016 15.02 3.26 11.04
N LEU A 1017 15.66 2.19 10.55
CA LEU A 1017 14.98 0.93 10.23
C LEU A 1017 14.40 0.27 11.47
N ARG A 1018 15.12 0.35 12.59
CA ARG A 1018 14.65 -0.15 13.90
C ARG A 1018 13.38 0.55 14.35
N ASP A 1019 13.28 1.87 14.14
CA ASP A 1019 12.11 2.68 14.50
C ASP A 1019 10.85 2.26 13.71
N VAL A 1020 11.02 1.67 12.52
CA VAL A 1020 9.92 1.13 11.68
C VAL A 1020 9.76 -0.40 11.77
N GLY A 1021 10.37 -1.01 12.78
CA GLY A 1021 10.20 -2.43 13.10
C GLY A 1021 11.05 -3.40 12.26
N ILE A 1022 12.08 -2.90 11.55
CA ILE A 1022 13.05 -3.74 10.84
C ILE A 1022 14.37 -3.72 11.62
N ARG A 1023 14.69 -4.84 12.28
CA ARG A 1023 15.93 -4.97 13.08
C ARG A 1023 16.51 -6.37 12.98
N MET A 1024 17.82 -6.45 13.12
CA MET A 1024 18.51 -7.71 13.34
C MET A 1024 18.48 -8.07 14.83
N GLU A 1025 18.32 -9.34 15.15
CA GLU A 1025 18.45 -9.90 16.50
C GLU A 1025 19.82 -10.55 16.67
N GLU A 1026 20.59 -10.06 17.63
CA GLU A 1026 21.97 -10.52 17.85
C GLU A 1026 22.09 -11.48 19.03
N LYS A 1027 22.85 -12.56 18.86
CA LYS A 1027 23.18 -13.52 19.92
C LYS A 1027 24.66 -13.85 19.89
N THR A 1028 25.26 -14.01 21.07
CA THR A 1028 26.67 -14.42 21.22
C THR A 1028 26.75 -15.70 22.05
N ARG A 1029 27.56 -16.66 21.60
CA ARG A 1029 27.86 -17.90 22.33
C ARG A 1029 29.35 -18.19 22.32
N VAL A 1030 29.87 -18.76 23.40
CA VAL A 1030 31.28 -19.17 23.51
C VAL A 1030 31.40 -20.62 23.05
N LEU A 1031 32.35 -20.91 22.15
CA LEU A 1031 32.63 -22.28 21.74
C LEU A 1031 33.52 -22.95 22.80
N LEU A 1032 32.96 -23.92 23.52
CA LEU A 1032 33.73 -24.76 24.44
C LEU A 1032 34.69 -25.69 23.67
N PRO A 1033 35.83 -26.08 24.28
CA PRO A 1033 36.73 -27.11 23.73
C PRO A 1033 35.99 -28.43 23.50
N ARG A 1034 36.44 -29.24 22.52
CA ARG A 1034 35.79 -30.47 22.06
C ARG A 1034 35.42 -31.40 23.24
N GLY A 1035 34.14 -31.80 23.34
CA GLY A 1035 33.70 -32.87 24.27
C GLY A 1035 32.32 -32.73 24.92
N VAL A 1036 31.62 -31.60 24.78
CA VAL A 1036 30.28 -31.40 25.38
C VAL A 1036 29.35 -30.73 24.36
N ASP A 1037 28.18 -31.34 24.17
CA ASP A 1037 26.99 -30.91 23.41
C ASP A 1037 27.18 -29.71 22.46
N ARG A 1038 27.71 -29.97 21.26
CA ARG A 1038 28.00 -28.91 20.28
C ARG A 1038 26.79 -28.66 19.38
N THR A 1039 26.15 -27.51 19.56
CA THR A 1039 25.27 -26.95 18.53
C THR A 1039 26.10 -26.63 17.28
N VAL A 1040 25.71 -27.17 16.12
CA VAL A 1040 26.39 -26.98 14.83
C VAL A 1040 26.33 -25.50 14.40
N THR A 1041 27.47 -24.91 14.03
CA THR A 1041 27.53 -23.54 13.47
C THR A 1041 27.17 -23.54 11.98
N VAL A 1042 26.87 -22.37 11.40
CA VAL A 1042 26.68 -22.27 9.95
C VAL A 1042 27.97 -22.67 9.24
N GLU A 1043 29.13 -22.17 9.68
CA GLU A 1043 30.41 -22.58 9.12
C GLU A 1043 30.62 -24.11 9.18
N ASP A 1044 30.36 -24.76 10.32
CA ASP A 1044 30.48 -26.23 10.44
C ASP A 1044 29.60 -26.96 9.42
N ALA A 1045 28.38 -26.47 9.18
CA ALA A 1045 27.47 -27.02 8.18
C ALA A 1045 28.01 -26.83 6.75
N LEU A 1046 28.58 -25.65 6.43
CA LEU A 1046 29.19 -25.38 5.13
C LEU A 1046 30.40 -26.30 4.89
N VAL A 1047 31.30 -26.40 5.89
CA VAL A 1047 32.51 -27.24 5.81
C VAL A 1047 32.13 -28.70 5.70
N GLY A 1048 31.20 -29.18 6.53
CA GLY A 1048 30.73 -30.56 6.50
C GLY A 1048 30.09 -30.96 5.17
N ALA A 1049 29.42 -30.03 4.48
CA ALA A 1049 28.85 -30.28 3.16
C ALA A 1049 29.92 -30.39 2.05
N VAL A 1050 31.08 -29.76 2.23
CA VAL A 1050 32.19 -29.80 1.26
C VAL A 1050 33.18 -30.94 1.55
N GLU A 1051 33.36 -31.33 2.81
CA GLU A 1051 34.36 -32.32 3.22
C GLU A 1051 33.87 -33.76 3.20
N LYS A 1052 32.57 -34.06 3.20
CA LYS A 1052 32.04 -35.43 3.12
C LYS A 1052 32.15 -35.99 1.69
N PRO A 1053 33.05 -36.95 1.41
CA PRO A 1053 33.11 -37.63 0.13
C PRO A 1053 32.23 -38.89 0.18
N GLU A 1054 31.43 -39.10 -0.85
CA GLU A 1054 30.78 -40.38 -1.21
C GLU A 1054 29.71 -40.94 -0.25
N GLY A 1055 28.47 -40.94 -0.72
CA GLY A 1055 27.35 -41.67 -0.12
C GLY A 1055 26.01 -40.95 -0.23
N GLY A 1056 25.43 -40.88 -1.43
CA GLY A 1056 23.98 -40.66 -1.56
C GLY A 1056 23.44 -39.23 -1.72
N GLY A 1057 24.25 -38.27 -2.18
CA GLY A 1057 23.87 -37.12 -3.02
C GLY A 1057 22.93 -35.99 -2.52
N LEU A 1058 23.45 -34.75 -2.57
CA LEU A 1058 23.04 -33.57 -3.39
C LEU A 1058 23.81 -32.34 -2.83
N GLY A 1059 24.95 -31.98 -3.47
CA GLY A 1059 25.88 -30.88 -3.11
C GLY A 1059 26.85 -31.18 -1.94
N PHE A 1060 28.20 -31.08 -2.03
CA PHE A 1060 29.15 -30.62 -3.06
C PHE A 1060 30.30 -31.64 -3.22
N GLY A 1061 30.68 -31.98 -4.47
CA GLY A 1061 31.96 -32.62 -4.80
C GLY A 1061 32.81 -31.67 -5.65
N LEU A 1062 34.01 -31.30 -5.17
CA LEU A 1062 34.92 -30.37 -5.83
C LEU A 1062 35.73 -31.07 -6.93
N GLY A 1063 35.33 -30.89 -8.19
CA GLY A 1063 36.15 -31.25 -9.35
C GLY A 1063 37.14 -30.13 -9.69
N LEU A 1064 38.42 -30.35 -9.41
CA LEU A 1064 39.56 -29.50 -9.75
C LEU A 1064 39.61 -29.14 -11.25
N THR A 1065 39.91 -27.88 -11.55
CA THR A 1065 40.43 -27.45 -12.85
C THR A 1065 41.84 -28.04 -13.06
N ARG A 1066 42.01 -28.93 -14.05
CA ARG A 1066 43.30 -29.17 -14.74
C ARG A 1066 43.12 -28.78 -16.21
N GLY A 1067 44.05 -27.98 -16.73
CA GLY A 1067 44.07 -27.53 -18.12
C GLY A 1067 44.29 -28.67 -19.13
N VAL A 1068 43.58 -28.54 -20.26
CA VAL A 1068 43.85 -28.85 -21.69
C VAL A 1068 44.89 -29.96 -22.05
N PRO A 1069 44.60 -30.80 -23.07
CA PRO A 1069 44.87 -32.23 -23.06
C PRO A 1069 46.09 -32.64 -23.90
N LEU A 1070 46.45 -33.92 -23.79
CA LEU A 1070 46.97 -34.85 -24.81
C LEU A 1070 47.50 -36.08 -24.02
N HIS A 1071 47.19 -37.33 -24.35
CA HIS A 1071 47.43 -37.97 -25.63
C HIS A 1071 46.62 -39.26 -25.77
N ALA A 1072 46.25 -39.56 -27.01
CA ALA A 1072 45.95 -40.92 -27.43
C ALA A 1072 47.25 -41.76 -27.55
N THR A 1073 47.11 -43.01 -27.11
CA THR A 1073 47.76 -44.26 -27.53
C THR A 1073 49.05 -44.80 -26.87
N SER A 1074 48.81 -45.94 -26.21
CA SER A 1074 49.63 -47.14 -25.94
C SER A 1074 50.93 -47.06 -25.14
N LYS A 1075 51.02 -47.88 -24.08
CA LYS A 1075 52.27 -48.47 -23.59
C LYS A 1075 52.27 -49.97 -23.86
N ASN A 1076 53.37 -50.47 -24.37
CA ASN A 1076 53.98 -51.70 -23.90
C ASN A 1076 55.49 -51.49 -23.77
N GLY A 1077 56.03 -51.86 -22.60
CA GLY A 1077 57.40 -52.38 -22.46
C GLY A 1077 58.55 -51.41 -22.18
N ASN A 1078 59.00 -51.47 -20.92
CA ASN A 1078 60.40 -51.46 -20.47
C ASN A 1078 61.15 -50.15 -20.12
N ALA A 1079 61.70 -50.25 -18.89
CA ALA A 1079 62.91 -49.70 -18.27
C ALA A 1079 63.83 -48.77 -19.08
N TRP A 1080 64.32 -47.71 -18.41
CA TRP A 1080 65.74 -47.40 -18.06
C TRP A 1080 65.84 -45.94 -17.56
N GLU A 1081 66.54 -45.73 -16.44
CA GLU A 1081 67.12 -44.45 -15.98
C GLU A 1081 68.39 -44.11 -16.79
N PRO A 1082 69.17 -43.05 -16.50
CA PRO A 1082 68.86 -41.60 -16.44
C PRO A 1082 69.92 -40.75 -17.21
N GLU A 1083 69.62 -39.48 -17.52
CA GLU A 1083 70.59 -38.36 -17.74
C GLU A 1083 69.73 -37.11 -18.02
N ALA A 1084 69.71 -36.04 -17.21
CA ALA A 1084 70.73 -35.06 -16.83
C ALA A 1084 70.33 -33.68 -17.39
N ASP A 1085 70.27 -32.71 -16.47
CA ASP A 1085 70.25 -31.24 -16.60
C ASP A 1085 69.17 -30.50 -17.40
N MET A 1086 68.37 -29.70 -16.67
CA MET A 1086 68.63 -28.26 -16.57
C MET A 1086 67.76 -27.58 -15.49
N GLY A 1087 68.42 -27.09 -14.43
CA GLY A 1087 68.17 -25.79 -13.78
C GLY A 1087 66.84 -25.52 -13.08
N LEU A 1088 66.79 -25.78 -11.76
CA LEU A 1088 65.86 -25.14 -10.82
C LEU A 1088 66.40 -23.76 -10.44
N ASP A 1089 65.59 -22.71 -10.59
CA ASP A 1089 65.83 -21.41 -9.95
C ASP A 1089 64.98 -21.34 -8.65
N LEU A 1090 65.68 -21.43 -7.52
CA LEU A 1090 65.17 -21.49 -6.16
C LEU A 1090 65.45 -20.14 -5.47
N ASP A 1091 64.64 -19.11 -5.73
CA ASP A 1091 64.79 -17.82 -5.02
C ASP A 1091 63.48 -17.17 -4.52
N ALA A 1092 62.33 -17.85 -4.63
CA ALA A 1092 61.05 -17.28 -4.16
C ALA A 1092 60.70 -17.57 -2.68
N ASP A 1093 61.36 -18.55 -2.04
CA ASP A 1093 60.97 -19.02 -0.68
C ASP A 1093 61.94 -18.60 0.44
N ARG A 1094 63.04 -17.91 0.08
CA ARG A 1094 64.04 -17.40 1.04
C ARG A 1094 63.78 -15.95 1.47
N ASN A 1095 63.30 -15.11 0.55
CA ASN A 1095 62.93 -13.71 0.85
C ASN A 1095 61.75 -13.57 1.82
N TRP A 1096 60.86 -14.57 1.91
CA TRP A 1096 59.75 -14.55 2.87
C TRP A 1096 60.19 -14.75 4.33
N ARG A 1097 61.33 -15.42 4.58
CA ARG A 1097 61.82 -15.72 5.94
C ARG A 1097 62.74 -14.65 6.52
N GLU A 1098 63.39 -13.82 5.70
CA GLU A 1098 64.26 -12.73 6.18
C GLU A 1098 63.48 -11.43 6.48
N GLU A 1099 62.33 -11.18 5.84
CA GLU A 1099 61.50 -10.01 6.13
C GLU A 1099 60.67 -10.14 7.43
N GLN A 1100 60.53 -11.36 7.95
CA GLN A 1100 59.99 -11.63 9.31
C GLN A 1100 61.01 -11.43 10.43
N ALA A 1101 62.29 -11.21 10.12
CA ALA A 1101 63.34 -10.97 11.12
C ALA A 1101 63.79 -9.49 11.18
N ARG A 1102 63.25 -8.62 10.31
CA ARG A 1102 63.53 -7.17 10.26
C ARG A 1102 62.32 -6.27 10.55
N LEU A 1103 61.12 -6.83 10.71
CA LEU A 1103 59.93 -6.21 11.30
C LEU A 1103 59.72 -6.77 12.70
#